data_AF-A0A2K8NSH5-F1
#
_entry.id   AF-A0A2K8NSH5-F1
#
_cell.length_a   1.000
_cell.length_b   1.000
_cell.length_c   1.000
_cell.angle_alpha   90.00
_cell.angle_beta   90.00
_cell.angle_gamma   90.00
#
_symmetry.space_group_name_H-M   'P 1'
#
loop_
_entity.id
_entity.type
_entity.pdbx_description
1 polymer ?
#
loop_
_entity_poly.entity_id
_entity_poly.type
_entity_poly.pdbx_seq_one_letter_code
_entity_poly.pdbx_strand_id
1 'polypeptide(L)'
;MKKLLTIFASVFLVVPTTLLVVSCGTQLISISNFQTDLGAINQLNKEAIIKAFQKVNPNYKMSSADIDVNFDSLEFEKSDSPENRIYYVQLEGKTTFVGTHIVHFKLNLANLEKLKQLINQANNVKKEIVMNDEWFTFSEQIGYAEGVASVAPTINKEAEVAETCQKLEDAIDWFETCGRKTVDLWMLKENIKTAQEVLTTTKKDDDCKKTLQEAITLAQSKIEETKNWNAVDHQDDINKAANSLWAAILAFVIKPDIYNYNVQQSNQKNVDLIVENQTNPLRKNVPEKTNPLVLEDDSKSIKSGDLENTNNTTKQQLETLINKAKDIKQNDKGFDKYAELKKAIGHAQGVSAIYQNELNHPYILEDALEYLQAAMRKFDRQQDIKAIEATENLQTRITEANDALKNTKYKSEDAVKKLNNAVIEASKIVKSNLGISQEDEVFKAIKTLQSAIIKFYSAINVFDLKELNKTIDEANALPKKVNKTEEATRWFNEVIQQTEDDAKNLTFENQNQIKNYIDQLTKAMERFERSPNKTDIKTVIKNKNLDRIPNNDEESIRKAILKKNPDAKDAKFDIEVLNNNNVEITGTWNHFGTINVQYTLIQQITELEYKLKEILNSKMTEFWTDDQLQKAIDDAKFDIKDGIKVQKVNEWDTHGLQKWKFIGQAQSDNEFNYASSIEIYFVKNRDTNSKTIYFDHIYNKMYSVERSAPRHIEEILHIGWDKNGQAHVMPDHIKKVPIYISPKITKLDGLFKHAFAGSVDLSRWDTSHVTSMQEMFFMSANFESDLSNWNTINVTNMKEMFYGAQHFNSDISKWKTDNVTDMTEMFKITMAFRQDLSGWNVQKVKHHENFAIASGIESFPEIHPKWVM
;
A
#
# COMPACT_ATOMS: atom_id res chain seq x y z
N MET A 1 36.13 15.37 -7.04
CA MET A 1 35.44 14.09 -7.30
C MET A 1 35.82 13.44 -8.63
N LYS A 2 35.42 13.91 -9.83
CA LYS A 2 35.70 13.17 -11.10
C LYS A 2 37.18 12.79 -11.35
N LYS A 3 38.17 13.63 -11.00
CA LYS A 3 39.62 13.27 -11.05
C LYS A 3 40.12 12.32 -9.95
N LEU A 4 39.32 12.09 -8.90
CA LEU A 4 39.63 11.15 -7.81
C LEU A 4 39.14 9.73 -8.17
N LEU A 5 37.99 9.62 -8.85
CA LEU A 5 37.53 8.35 -9.45
C LEU A 5 38.51 7.79 -10.50
N THR A 6 39.32 8.64 -11.14
CA THR A 6 40.33 8.19 -12.12
C THR A 6 41.48 7.41 -11.48
N ILE A 7 41.74 7.59 -10.18
CA ILE A 7 42.89 6.97 -9.49
C ILE A 7 42.53 5.57 -8.97
N PHE A 8 41.30 5.36 -8.47
CA PHE A 8 40.84 4.06 -7.97
C PHE A 8 40.59 3.00 -9.06
N ALA A 9 40.61 3.36 -10.34
CA ALA A 9 40.50 2.42 -11.47
C ALA A 9 41.77 1.57 -11.72
N SER A 10 42.80 1.70 -10.87
CA SER A 10 44.13 1.07 -11.06
C SER A 10 44.41 -0.14 -10.17
N VAL A 11 43.46 -0.56 -9.31
CA VAL A 11 43.62 -1.74 -8.43
C VAL A 11 42.44 -2.69 -8.62
N PHE A 12 42.69 -3.81 -9.28
CA PHE A 12 41.85 -5.01 -9.18
C PHE A 12 41.98 -5.57 -7.75
N LEU A 13 40.88 -5.71 -7.00
CA LEU A 13 40.82 -6.64 -5.87
C LEU A 13 39.37 -7.05 -5.54
N VAL A 14 39.19 -8.34 -5.35
CA VAL A 14 37.91 -9.06 -5.22
C VAL A 14 37.34 -8.95 -3.80
N VAL A 15 36.07 -8.52 -3.65
CA VAL A 15 35.17 -8.90 -2.54
C VAL A 15 33.72 -8.99 -3.07
N PRO A 16 32.88 -9.98 -2.66
CA PRO A 16 31.50 -10.13 -3.16
C PRO A 16 30.45 -9.15 -2.59
N THR A 17 29.25 -9.21 -3.15
CA THR A 17 28.07 -8.42 -2.80
C THR A 17 27.35 -8.84 -1.51
N THR A 18 27.33 -7.98 -0.48
CA THR A 18 26.30 -8.01 0.59
C THR A 18 26.12 -6.64 1.27
N LEU A 19 25.13 -5.85 0.81
CA LEU A 19 24.08 -5.24 1.66
C LEU A 19 23.08 -4.46 0.79
N LEU A 20 21.78 -4.60 1.07
CA LEU A 20 20.71 -3.94 0.33
C LEU A 20 19.58 -3.52 1.30
N VAL A 21 19.21 -2.23 1.27
CA VAL A 21 17.97 -1.63 1.82
C VAL A 21 17.60 -1.91 3.29
N VAL A 22 17.49 -0.81 4.05
CA VAL A 22 16.33 -0.48 4.90
C VAL A 22 16.12 1.04 4.77
N SER A 23 14.92 1.63 4.85
CA SER A 23 13.60 1.10 5.21
C SER A 23 12.50 1.72 4.30
N CYS A 24 11.26 1.22 4.25
CA CYS A 24 10.59 0.25 5.12
C CYS A 24 9.95 -0.91 4.33
N GLY A 25 9.94 -2.11 4.93
CA GLY A 25 8.80 -3.02 4.77
C GLY A 25 9.10 -4.41 4.19
N THR A 26 9.81 -4.50 3.07
CA THR A 26 10.11 -5.79 2.42
C THR A 26 11.39 -5.71 1.60
N GLN A 27 12.45 -6.40 2.03
CA GLN A 27 13.54 -6.76 1.14
C GLN A 27 13.01 -7.81 0.14
N LEU A 28 13.10 -7.54 -1.16
CA LEU A 28 12.92 -8.57 -2.17
C LEU A 28 14.15 -9.48 -2.12
N ILE A 29 13.96 -10.74 -1.71
CA ILE A 29 15.07 -11.64 -1.45
C ILE A 29 15.34 -12.45 -2.72
N SER A 30 16.46 -12.17 -3.38
CA SER A 30 16.85 -12.91 -4.58
C SER A 30 17.10 -14.38 -4.24
N ILE A 31 16.42 -15.30 -4.92
CA ILE A 31 16.58 -16.74 -4.65
C ILE A 31 17.96 -17.27 -5.06
N SER A 32 18.77 -16.45 -5.75
CA SER A 32 20.18 -16.70 -6.07
C SER A 32 21.14 -16.76 -4.89
N ASN A 33 20.68 -16.41 -3.69
CA ASN A 33 21.50 -16.29 -2.48
C ASN A 33 21.30 -17.45 -1.48
N PHE A 34 20.61 -18.50 -1.91
CA PHE A 34 20.15 -19.61 -1.08
C PHE A 34 21.04 -20.84 -1.25
N GLN A 35 21.02 -21.74 -0.26
CA GLN A 35 21.70 -23.03 -0.40
C GLN A 35 21.03 -23.85 -1.50
N THR A 36 21.85 -24.32 -2.45
CA THR A 36 21.41 -25.04 -3.64
C THR A 36 21.37 -26.55 -3.48
N ASP A 37 22.19 -27.14 -2.62
CA ASP A 37 22.10 -28.57 -2.27
C ASP A 37 20.93 -28.80 -1.31
N LEU A 38 19.91 -29.52 -1.78
CA LEU A 38 18.71 -29.89 -1.01
C LEU A 38 18.88 -31.24 -0.28
N GLY A 39 19.98 -31.96 -0.53
CA GLY A 39 20.19 -33.33 -0.10
C GLY A 39 19.33 -34.34 -0.87
N ALA A 40 18.89 -35.40 -0.18
CA ALA A 40 18.05 -36.44 -0.75
C ALA A 40 16.55 -36.14 -0.55
N ILE A 41 15.76 -36.26 -1.62
CA ILE A 41 14.29 -36.07 -1.61
C ILE A 41 13.57 -37.34 -2.07
N ASN A 42 12.36 -37.59 -1.53
CA ASN A 42 11.66 -38.88 -1.69
C ASN A 42 10.79 -39.00 -2.95
N GLN A 43 10.53 -37.90 -3.67
CA GLN A 43 9.64 -37.85 -4.82
C GLN A 43 10.05 -36.67 -5.69
N LEU A 44 10.02 -36.82 -7.02
CA LEU A 44 10.29 -35.71 -7.93
C LEU A 44 9.02 -34.89 -8.24
N ASN A 45 8.53 -34.14 -7.26
CA ASN A 45 7.40 -33.21 -7.44
C ASN A 45 7.64 -31.85 -6.79
N LYS A 46 6.82 -30.86 -7.19
CA LYS A 46 6.94 -29.45 -6.77
C LYS A 46 6.94 -29.31 -5.24
N GLU A 47 6.08 -30.04 -4.55
CA GLU A 47 5.92 -29.94 -3.09
C GLU A 47 7.13 -30.52 -2.34
N ALA A 48 7.68 -31.64 -2.80
CA ALA A 48 8.87 -32.27 -2.22
C ALA A 48 10.12 -31.38 -2.39
N ILE A 49 10.34 -30.82 -3.59
CA ILE A 49 11.46 -29.91 -3.86
C ILE A 49 11.35 -28.65 -3.00
N ILE A 50 10.17 -28.01 -2.95
CA ILE A 50 9.97 -26.79 -2.15
C ILE A 50 10.17 -27.06 -0.65
N LYS A 51 9.64 -28.17 -0.12
CA LYS A 51 9.88 -28.57 1.29
C LYS A 51 11.36 -28.80 1.58
N ALA A 52 12.11 -29.40 0.66
CA ALA A 52 13.55 -29.60 0.82
C ALA A 52 14.33 -28.27 0.78
N PHE A 53 13.98 -27.37 -0.16
CA PHE A 53 14.57 -26.02 -0.25
C PHE A 53 14.29 -25.16 0.99
N GLN A 54 13.07 -25.22 1.53
CA GLN A 54 12.71 -24.61 2.82
C GLN A 54 13.53 -25.19 3.98
N LYS A 55 13.71 -26.53 4.01
CA LYS A 55 14.45 -27.24 5.05
C LYS A 55 15.94 -26.88 5.09
N VAL A 56 16.60 -26.70 3.94
CA VAL A 56 18.01 -26.31 3.88
C VAL A 56 18.23 -24.80 4.00
N ASN A 57 17.17 -23.98 3.91
CA ASN A 57 17.20 -22.53 4.09
C ASN A 57 16.30 -22.04 5.26
N PRO A 58 16.39 -22.61 6.47
CA PRO A 58 15.40 -22.44 7.54
C PRO A 58 15.32 -21.02 8.12
N ASN A 59 16.28 -20.15 7.80
CA ASN A 59 16.32 -18.76 8.26
C ASN A 59 15.32 -17.85 7.53
N TYR A 60 14.67 -18.33 6.47
CA TYR A 60 13.72 -17.57 5.66
C TYR A 60 12.30 -18.16 5.75
N LYS A 61 11.32 -17.34 6.14
CA LYS A 61 9.91 -17.75 6.15
C LYS A 61 9.33 -17.72 4.72
N MET A 62 9.36 -18.87 4.07
CA MET A 62 8.75 -19.12 2.76
C MET A 62 7.47 -19.97 2.91
N SER A 63 6.46 -19.67 2.10
CA SER A 63 5.33 -20.56 1.83
C SER A 63 5.56 -21.38 0.55
N SER A 64 4.65 -22.30 0.23
CA SER A 64 4.68 -23.07 -1.03
C SER A 64 4.13 -22.32 -2.25
N ALA A 65 3.56 -21.13 -2.06
CA ALA A 65 3.11 -20.25 -3.15
C ALA A 65 4.19 -19.27 -3.62
N ASP A 66 5.23 -19.04 -2.81
CA ASP A 66 6.27 -18.05 -3.06
C ASP A 66 7.32 -18.49 -4.09
N ILE A 67 7.34 -19.79 -4.41
CA ILE A 67 8.33 -20.45 -5.27
C ILE A 67 7.62 -21.39 -6.24
N ASP A 68 8.10 -21.42 -7.48
CA ASP A 68 7.74 -22.40 -8.50
C ASP A 68 8.94 -23.27 -8.89
N VAL A 69 8.64 -24.42 -9.50
CA VAL A 69 9.62 -25.40 -9.97
C VAL A 69 9.43 -25.60 -11.47
N ASN A 70 10.41 -25.21 -12.27
CA ASN A 70 10.35 -25.38 -13.72
C ASN A 70 10.88 -26.77 -14.12
N PHE A 71 9.98 -27.75 -14.24
CA PHE A 71 10.37 -29.11 -14.65
C PHE A 71 10.93 -29.21 -16.07
N ASP A 72 10.63 -28.26 -16.96
CA ASP A 72 11.22 -28.19 -18.32
C ASP A 72 12.73 -27.86 -18.29
N SER A 73 13.26 -27.48 -17.12
CA SER A 73 14.69 -27.21 -16.88
C SER A 73 15.41 -28.31 -16.10
N LEU A 74 14.78 -29.47 -15.93
CA LEU A 74 15.35 -30.57 -15.16
C LEU A 74 16.46 -31.31 -15.93
N GLU A 75 17.69 -31.21 -15.44
CA GLU A 75 18.87 -31.93 -15.94
C GLU A 75 19.43 -32.87 -14.85
N PHE A 76 20.33 -33.80 -15.22
CA PHE A 76 21.01 -34.67 -14.25
C PHE A 76 22.39 -35.14 -14.72
N GLU A 77 23.28 -35.43 -13.77
CA GLU A 77 24.62 -35.97 -14.04
C GLU A 77 24.56 -37.39 -14.61
N LYS A 78 25.37 -37.65 -15.65
CA LYS A 78 25.58 -39.01 -16.17
C LYS A 78 26.36 -39.85 -15.18
N SER A 79 25.65 -40.68 -14.42
CA SER A 79 26.18 -41.73 -13.55
C SER A 79 25.69 -43.11 -14.00
N ASP A 80 26.61 -44.07 -14.03
CA ASP A 80 26.35 -45.50 -14.31
C ASP A 80 25.42 -46.12 -13.27
N SER A 81 25.51 -45.65 -12.02
CA SER A 81 24.57 -45.92 -10.92
C SER A 81 23.46 -44.85 -10.89
N PRO A 82 22.20 -45.17 -11.23
CA PRO A 82 21.08 -44.23 -11.15
C PRO A 82 20.89 -43.63 -9.75
N GLU A 83 21.03 -44.44 -8.71
CA GLU A 83 20.88 -44.09 -7.29
C GLU A 83 21.90 -43.07 -6.78
N ASN A 84 22.95 -42.78 -7.55
CA ASN A 84 23.96 -41.77 -7.20
C ASN A 84 23.80 -40.45 -7.95
N ARG A 85 22.87 -40.34 -8.91
CA ARG A 85 22.69 -39.16 -9.76
C ARG A 85 22.32 -37.91 -8.97
N ILE A 86 23.02 -36.83 -9.28
CA ILE A 86 22.63 -35.47 -8.86
C ILE A 86 21.75 -34.89 -9.97
N TYR A 87 20.57 -34.43 -9.58
CA TYR A 87 19.58 -33.77 -10.42
C TYR A 87 19.65 -32.26 -10.21
N TYR A 88 19.36 -31.48 -11.23
CA TYR A 88 19.42 -30.02 -11.25
C TYR A 88 18.10 -29.48 -11.79
N VAL A 89 17.47 -28.51 -11.11
CA VAL A 89 16.23 -27.88 -11.58
C VAL A 89 16.22 -26.39 -11.28
N GLN A 90 15.62 -25.59 -12.17
CA GLN A 90 15.44 -24.16 -11.94
C GLN A 90 14.19 -23.89 -11.08
N LEU A 91 14.40 -23.21 -9.96
CA LEU A 91 13.35 -22.55 -9.18
C LEU A 91 13.09 -21.14 -9.72
N GLU A 92 11.86 -20.65 -9.52
CA GLU A 92 11.45 -19.27 -9.83
C GLU A 92 10.74 -18.67 -8.60
N GLY A 93 11.20 -17.50 -8.12
CA GLY A 93 10.53 -16.76 -7.05
C GLY A 93 9.36 -15.94 -7.58
N LYS A 94 8.18 -16.03 -6.95
CA LYS A 94 6.92 -15.45 -7.47
C LYS A 94 6.27 -14.36 -6.61
N THR A 95 6.86 -14.00 -5.48
CA THR A 95 6.24 -13.05 -4.51
C THR A 95 7.29 -12.09 -3.90
N THR A 96 7.59 -12.21 -2.60
CA THR A 96 8.68 -11.49 -1.91
C THR A 96 10.05 -12.06 -2.25
N PHE A 97 10.09 -13.27 -2.81
CA PHE A 97 11.26 -13.93 -3.34
C PHE A 97 11.27 -13.78 -4.87
N VAL A 98 12.41 -13.43 -5.45
CA VAL A 98 12.50 -13.00 -6.86
C VAL A 98 13.70 -13.60 -7.59
N GLY A 99 13.59 -13.65 -8.92
CA GLY A 99 14.61 -14.20 -9.81
C GLY A 99 14.50 -15.73 -9.97
N THR A 100 15.50 -16.31 -10.64
CA THR A 100 15.61 -17.76 -10.87
C THR A 100 16.90 -18.30 -10.26
N HIS A 101 16.89 -19.56 -9.82
CA HIS A 101 18.09 -20.22 -9.31
C HIS A 101 18.08 -21.72 -9.57
N ILE A 102 19.24 -22.32 -9.82
CA ILE A 102 19.36 -23.76 -10.06
C ILE A 102 19.71 -24.42 -8.73
N VAL A 103 18.82 -25.29 -8.25
CA VAL A 103 19.04 -26.15 -7.08
C VAL A 103 19.36 -27.57 -7.51
N HIS A 104 20.05 -28.32 -6.66
CA HIS A 104 20.44 -29.69 -6.93
C HIS A 104 20.16 -30.63 -5.76
N PHE A 105 19.86 -31.89 -6.08
CA PHE A 105 19.39 -32.89 -5.12
C PHE A 105 19.64 -34.31 -5.63
N LYS A 106 19.51 -35.29 -4.73
CA LYS A 106 19.42 -36.71 -5.09
C LYS A 106 17.99 -37.20 -4.91
N LEU A 107 17.54 -38.13 -5.77
CA LEU A 107 16.27 -38.82 -5.60
C LEU A 107 16.48 -40.14 -4.84
N ASN A 108 15.70 -40.35 -3.79
CA ASN A 108 15.51 -41.67 -3.21
C ASN A 108 14.58 -42.47 -4.12
N LEU A 109 15.15 -43.06 -5.18
CA LEU A 109 14.44 -43.75 -6.25
C LEU A 109 13.40 -44.76 -5.73
N ALA A 110 12.24 -44.79 -6.38
CA ALA A 110 11.28 -45.89 -6.20
C ALA A 110 11.97 -47.24 -6.47
N ASN A 111 11.84 -48.17 -5.53
CA ASN A 111 12.72 -49.35 -5.48
C ASN A 111 12.36 -50.40 -6.54
N LEU A 112 12.90 -50.25 -7.75
CA LEU A 112 12.76 -51.20 -8.86
C LEU A 112 13.26 -52.61 -8.50
N GLU A 113 14.27 -52.72 -7.61
CA GLU A 113 14.72 -54.03 -7.12
C GLU A 113 13.68 -54.66 -6.17
N LYS A 114 12.92 -53.87 -5.40
CA LYS A 114 11.74 -54.38 -4.67
C LYS A 114 10.70 -54.92 -5.64
N LEU A 115 10.38 -54.21 -6.72
CA LEU A 115 9.42 -54.69 -7.72
C LEU A 115 9.90 -56.00 -8.37
N LYS A 116 11.18 -56.11 -8.75
CA LYS A 116 11.77 -57.35 -9.26
C LYS A 116 11.76 -58.48 -8.22
N GLN A 117 12.00 -58.18 -6.93
CA GLN A 117 11.92 -59.16 -5.85
C GLN A 117 10.49 -59.66 -5.65
N LEU A 118 9.49 -58.77 -5.68
CA LEU A 118 8.07 -59.11 -5.59
C LEU A 118 7.60 -59.94 -6.80
N ILE A 119 8.04 -59.60 -8.03
CA ILE A 119 7.77 -60.41 -9.24
C ILE A 119 8.37 -61.82 -9.11
N ASN A 120 9.58 -61.94 -8.55
CA ASN A 120 10.20 -63.25 -8.27
C ASN A 120 9.48 -64.01 -7.14
N GLN A 121 8.99 -63.33 -6.11
CA GLN A 121 8.19 -63.93 -5.03
C GLN A 121 6.86 -64.45 -5.60
N ALA A 122 6.10 -63.62 -6.31
CA ALA A 122 4.83 -64.01 -6.92
C ALA A 122 5.01 -65.18 -7.90
N ASN A 123 6.04 -65.15 -8.76
CA ASN A 123 6.39 -66.27 -9.65
C ASN A 123 6.91 -67.53 -8.93
N ASN A 124 7.21 -67.48 -7.63
CA ASN A 124 7.53 -68.65 -6.81
C ASN A 124 6.30 -69.17 -6.05
N VAL A 125 5.51 -68.30 -5.41
CA VAL A 125 4.20 -68.65 -4.81
C VAL A 125 3.30 -69.35 -5.84
N LYS A 126 3.28 -68.82 -7.08
CA LYS A 126 2.60 -69.40 -8.24
C LYS A 126 3.07 -70.84 -8.61
N LYS A 127 4.21 -71.33 -8.14
CA LYS A 127 4.66 -72.71 -8.44
C LYS A 127 4.13 -73.74 -7.44
N GLU A 128 3.66 -73.31 -6.26
CA GLU A 128 3.35 -74.22 -5.15
C GLU A 128 1.84 -74.46 -4.96
N ILE A 129 0.99 -73.54 -5.40
CA ILE A 129 -0.48 -73.59 -5.20
C ILE A 129 -1.18 -73.39 -6.55
N VAL A 130 -1.97 -74.37 -7.00
CA VAL A 130 -2.81 -74.27 -8.20
C VAL A 130 -4.28 -74.26 -7.80
N MET A 131 -4.98 -73.17 -8.13
CA MET A 131 -6.41 -72.95 -7.89
C MET A 131 -7.06 -72.31 -9.13
N ASN A 132 -8.38 -72.08 -9.06
CA ASN A 132 -9.27 -71.61 -10.13
C ASN A 132 -9.11 -70.09 -10.44
N ASP A 133 -10.18 -69.41 -10.86
CA ASP A 133 -10.17 -68.11 -11.55
C ASP A 133 -9.29 -66.99 -10.95
N GLU A 134 -9.07 -67.02 -9.63
CA GLU A 134 -8.14 -66.17 -8.89
C GLU A 134 -6.71 -66.24 -9.45
N TRP A 135 -6.28 -67.41 -9.94
CA TRP A 135 -4.99 -67.66 -10.58
C TRP A 135 -4.80 -66.89 -11.90
N PHE A 136 -5.86 -66.72 -12.71
CA PHE A 136 -5.76 -65.94 -13.95
C PHE A 136 -5.57 -64.46 -13.62
N THR A 137 -6.30 -63.97 -12.61
CA THR A 137 -6.15 -62.60 -12.08
C THR A 137 -4.76 -62.36 -11.50
N PHE A 138 -4.23 -63.30 -10.71
CA PHE A 138 -2.86 -63.24 -10.18
C PHE A 138 -1.81 -63.27 -11.30
N SER A 139 -2.02 -64.10 -12.33
CA SER A 139 -1.17 -64.18 -13.52
C SER A 139 -1.16 -62.90 -14.35
N GLU A 140 -2.29 -62.19 -14.42
CA GLU A 140 -2.38 -60.86 -15.03
C GLU A 140 -1.58 -59.80 -14.26
N GLN A 141 -1.66 -59.77 -12.93
CA GLN A 141 -0.91 -58.79 -12.14
C GLN A 141 0.60 -59.02 -12.27
N ILE A 142 1.04 -60.28 -12.29
CA ILE A 142 2.45 -60.63 -12.58
C ILE A 142 2.85 -60.16 -13.98
N GLY A 143 2.06 -60.44 -15.02
CA GLY A 143 2.38 -60.02 -16.40
C GLY A 143 2.36 -58.50 -16.61
N TYR A 144 1.48 -57.77 -15.93
CA TYR A 144 1.48 -56.31 -15.92
C TYR A 144 2.71 -55.76 -15.17
N ALA A 145 3.05 -56.32 -14.01
CA ALA A 145 4.23 -55.93 -13.24
C ALA A 145 5.55 -56.22 -13.97
N GLU A 146 5.65 -57.36 -14.67
CA GLU A 146 6.76 -57.67 -15.60
C GLU A 146 6.82 -56.66 -16.75
N GLY A 147 5.66 -56.20 -17.25
CA GLY A 147 5.57 -55.09 -18.21
C GLY A 147 6.18 -53.79 -17.67
N VAL A 148 5.72 -53.33 -16.51
CA VAL A 148 6.23 -52.14 -15.81
C VAL A 148 7.73 -52.25 -15.52
N ALA A 149 8.19 -53.39 -15.01
CA ALA A 149 9.60 -53.62 -14.66
C ALA A 149 10.53 -53.82 -15.89
N SER A 150 9.98 -54.12 -17.07
CA SER A 150 10.75 -54.29 -18.32
C SER A 150 11.15 -52.98 -19.00
N VAL A 151 10.65 -51.84 -18.51
CA VAL A 151 10.93 -50.49 -19.02
C VAL A 151 11.74 -49.73 -17.96
N ALA A 152 12.77 -49.00 -18.38
CA ALA A 152 13.55 -48.19 -17.43
C ALA A 152 12.65 -47.12 -16.78
N PRO A 153 12.67 -46.95 -15.44
CA PRO A 153 11.83 -45.99 -14.77
C PRO A 153 12.25 -44.57 -15.17
N THR A 154 11.42 -43.92 -15.98
CA THR A 154 11.51 -42.47 -16.19
C THR A 154 10.84 -41.76 -15.02
N ILE A 155 11.27 -40.52 -14.79
CA ILE A 155 10.86 -39.63 -13.69
C ILE A 155 9.33 -39.64 -13.42
N ASN A 156 8.51 -39.65 -14.47
CA ASN A 156 7.05 -39.60 -14.34
C ASN A 156 6.40 -40.91 -13.89
N LYS A 157 7.18 -41.99 -13.64
CA LYS A 157 6.68 -43.35 -13.39
C LYS A 157 6.96 -43.91 -12.00
N GLU A 158 7.60 -43.14 -11.11
CA GLU A 158 7.85 -43.58 -9.73
C GLU A 158 6.55 -43.95 -8.99
N ALA A 159 5.44 -43.24 -9.28
CA ALA A 159 4.12 -43.52 -8.74
C ALA A 159 3.54 -44.86 -9.25
N GLU A 160 3.65 -45.15 -10.55
CA GLU A 160 3.16 -46.40 -11.15
C GLU A 160 3.97 -47.61 -10.66
N VAL A 161 5.29 -47.47 -10.48
CA VAL A 161 6.14 -48.50 -9.86
C VAL A 161 5.72 -48.76 -8.41
N ALA A 162 5.42 -47.72 -7.63
CA ALA A 162 4.95 -47.86 -6.26
C ALA A 162 3.55 -48.49 -6.16
N GLU A 163 2.61 -48.06 -7.00
CA GLU A 163 1.25 -48.63 -7.08
C GLU A 163 1.28 -50.09 -7.53
N THR A 164 2.16 -50.44 -8.48
CA THR A 164 2.37 -51.81 -8.94
C THR A 164 3.01 -52.69 -7.86
N CYS A 165 3.93 -52.15 -7.05
CA CYS A 165 4.43 -52.86 -5.86
C CYS A 165 3.28 -53.19 -4.90
N GLN A 166 2.47 -52.20 -4.52
CA GLN A 166 1.36 -52.40 -3.58
C GLN A 166 0.34 -53.42 -4.12
N LYS A 167 -0.11 -53.26 -5.37
CA LYS A 167 -1.03 -54.22 -6.02
C LYS A 167 -0.49 -55.64 -6.08
N LEU A 168 0.81 -55.81 -6.27
CA LEU A 168 1.44 -57.13 -6.29
C LEU A 168 1.64 -57.70 -4.88
N GLU A 169 1.93 -56.88 -3.88
CA GLU A 169 1.97 -57.26 -2.46
C GLU A 169 0.59 -57.70 -1.96
N ASP A 170 -0.45 -56.90 -2.22
CA ASP A 170 -1.84 -57.21 -1.89
C ASP A 170 -2.30 -58.53 -2.55
N ALA A 171 -1.91 -58.74 -3.82
CA ALA A 171 -2.26 -59.95 -4.57
C ALA A 171 -1.49 -61.21 -4.09
N ILE A 172 -0.25 -61.07 -3.61
CA ILE A 172 0.50 -62.17 -2.97
C ILE A 172 -0.18 -62.57 -1.65
N ASP A 173 -0.42 -61.62 -0.74
CA ASP A 173 -1.02 -61.87 0.57
C ASP A 173 -2.42 -62.50 0.46
N TRP A 174 -3.24 -62.01 -0.48
CA TRP A 174 -4.55 -62.58 -0.78
C TRP A 174 -4.47 -64.02 -1.33
N PHE A 175 -3.52 -64.32 -2.22
CA PHE A 175 -3.37 -65.67 -2.77
C PHE A 175 -2.83 -66.65 -1.71
N GLU A 176 -1.86 -66.23 -0.88
CA GLU A 176 -1.31 -67.04 0.22
C GLU A 176 -2.35 -67.30 1.33
N THR A 177 -3.28 -66.37 1.59
CA THR A 177 -4.36 -66.55 2.59
C THR A 177 -5.55 -67.35 2.07
N CYS A 178 -5.92 -67.22 0.79
CA CYS A 178 -7.00 -68.02 0.20
C CYS A 178 -6.69 -69.53 0.17
N GLY A 179 -5.42 -69.92 -0.01
CA GLY A 179 -4.98 -71.32 -0.04
C GLY A 179 -5.10 -72.12 1.27
N ARG A 180 -5.75 -71.60 2.32
CA ARG A 180 -5.82 -72.21 3.68
C ARG A 180 -7.21 -72.27 4.32
N LYS A 181 -8.28 -72.45 3.54
CA LYS A 181 -9.65 -72.63 4.08
C LYS A 181 -10.04 -74.11 4.18
N THR A 182 -10.40 -74.54 5.38
CA THR A 182 -11.07 -75.84 5.63
C THR A 182 -12.59 -75.66 5.58
N VAL A 183 -13.31 -76.64 5.03
CA VAL A 183 -14.78 -76.62 4.96
C VAL A 183 -15.41 -76.49 6.35
N ASP A 184 -16.33 -75.53 6.49
CA ASP A 184 -17.04 -75.24 7.72
C ASP A 184 -18.31 -76.12 7.84
N LEU A 185 -18.39 -76.83 8.97
CA LEU A 185 -19.39 -77.85 9.26
C LEU A 185 -20.44 -77.40 10.28
N TRP A 186 -20.38 -76.16 10.78
CA TRP A 186 -21.19 -75.72 11.94
C TRP A 186 -22.70 -75.94 11.74
N MET A 187 -23.23 -75.49 10.60
CA MET A 187 -24.67 -75.52 10.29
C MET A 187 -25.19 -76.95 10.15
N LEU A 188 -24.40 -77.83 9.51
CA LEU A 188 -24.75 -79.25 9.38
C LEU A 188 -24.78 -79.96 10.74
N LYS A 189 -23.82 -79.66 11.62
CA LYS A 189 -23.73 -80.22 12.98
C LYS A 189 -24.88 -79.77 13.88
N GLU A 190 -25.21 -78.48 13.87
CA GLU A 190 -26.29 -77.94 14.71
C GLU A 190 -27.68 -78.39 14.19
N ASN A 191 -27.85 -78.54 12.87
CA ASN A 191 -29.06 -79.14 12.29
C ASN A 191 -29.21 -80.61 12.69
N ILE A 192 -28.13 -81.42 12.70
CA ILE A 192 -28.15 -82.81 13.19
C ILE A 192 -28.60 -82.89 14.66
N LYS A 193 -28.04 -82.02 15.52
CA LYS A 193 -28.42 -81.93 16.93
C LYS A 193 -29.89 -81.52 17.09
N THR A 194 -30.33 -80.47 16.41
CA THR A 194 -31.72 -79.99 16.44
C THR A 194 -32.70 -81.09 15.99
N ALA A 195 -32.36 -81.84 14.94
CA ALA A 195 -33.16 -82.96 14.46
C ALA A 195 -33.32 -84.07 15.53
N GLN A 196 -32.26 -84.41 16.26
CA GLN A 196 -32.28 -85.41 17.33
C GLN A 196 -33.09 -84.95 18.56
N GLU A 197 -32.99 -83.67 18.93
CA GLU A 197 -33.80 -83.05 19.99
C GLU A 197 -35.29 -83.04 19.61
N VAL A 198 -35.63 -82.67 18.37
CA VAL A 198 -37.01 -82.64 17.85
C VAL A 198 -37.61 -84.04 17.69
N LEU A 199 -36.81 -85.04 17.33
CA LEU A 199 -37.22 -86.45 17.25
C LEU A 199 -37.67 -87.01 18.61
N THR A 200 -36.99 -86.60 19.69
CA THR A 200 -37.19 -87.14 21.05
C THR A 200 -38.20 -86.37 21.89
N THR A 201 -38.48 -85.10 21.56
CA THR A 201 -39.41 -84.23 22.32
C THR A 201 -40.86 -84.23 21.80
N THR A 202 -41.14 -84.80 20.63
CA THR A 202 -42.44 -84.66 19.95
C THR A 202 -43.34 -85.90 19.98
N LYS A 203 -44.67 -85.68 20.05
CA LYS A 203 -45.70 -86.73 20.04
C LYS A 203 -46.20 -87.11 18.63
N LYS A 204 -45.36 -86.93 17.62
CA LYS A 204 -45.63 -87.30 16.22
C LYS A 204 -45.52 -88.81 16.01
N ASP A 205 -46.10 -89.30 14.92
CA ASP A 205 -46.13 -90.72 14.56
C ASP A 205 -44.76 -91.31 14.18
N ASP A 206 -44.68 -92.65 14.17
CA ASP A 206 -43.42 -93.38 14.03
C ASP A 206 -42.87 -93.38 12.60
N ASP A 207 -43.71 -93.21 11.56
CA ASP A 207 -43.28 -93.15 10.17
C ASP A 207 -42.63 -91.80 9.84
N CYS A 208 -43.19 -90.71 10.38
CA CYS A 208 -42.55 -89.40 10.41
C CYS A 208 -41.20 -89.44 11.14
N LYS A 209 -41.12 -90.13 12.28
CA LYS A 209 -39.87 -90.27 13.05
C LYS A 209 -38.82 -91.06 12.28
N LYS A 210 -39.19 -92.18 11.66
CA LYS A 210 -38.31 -92.98 10.80
C LYS A 210 -37.74 -92.15 9.66
N THR A 211 -38.58 -91.35 8.98
CA THR A 211 -38.16 -90.46 7.89
C THR A 211 -37.10 -89.43 8.35
N LEU A 212 -37.30 -88.79 9.50
CA LEU A 212 -36.32 -87.83 10.04
C LEU A 212 -35.02 -88.53 10.49
N GLN A 213 -35.10 -89.73 11.06
CA GLN A 213 -33.94 -90.52 11.46
C GLN A 213 -33.06 -90.96 10.27
N GLU A 214 -33.67 -91.28 9.13
CA GLU A 214 -32.95 -91.59 7.89
C GLU A 214 -32.22 -90.34 7.35
N ALA A 215 -32.86 -89.17 7.38
CA ALA A 215 -32.23 -87.89 7.00
C ALA A 215 -31.04 -87.51 7.91
N ILE A 216 -31.17 -87.70 9.24
CA ILE A 216 -30.07 -87.52 10.20
C ILE A 216 -28.87 -88.41 9.84
N THR A 217 -29.13 -89.68 9.49
CA THR A 217 -28.08 -90.66 9.21
C THR A 217 -27.30 -90.30 7.94
N LEU A 218 -27.99 -89.85 6.89
CA LEU A 218 -27.36 -89.36 5.65
C LEU A 218 -26.51 -88.09 5.89
N ALA A 219 -27.02 -87.16 6.70
CA ALA A 219 -26.30 -85.94 7.07
C ALA A 219 -25.02 -86.24 7.88
N GLN A 220 -25.05 -87.25 8.76
CA GLN A 220 -23.87 -87.72 9.49
C GLN A 220 -22.83 -88.37 8.57
N SER A 221 -23.25 -89.17 7.57
CA SER A 221 -22.33 -89.73 6.55
C SER A 221 -21.55 -88.63 5.83
N LYS A 222 -22.21 -87.51 5.48
CA LYS A 222 -21.57 -86.41 4.76
C LYS A 222 -20.49 -85.68 5.57
N ILE A 223 -20.55 -85.74 6.91
CA ILE A 223 -19.46 -85.24 7.78
C ILE A 223 -18.24 -86.17 7.75
N GLU A 224 -18.44 -87.49 7.69
CA GLU A 224 -17.34 -88.45 7.64
C GLU A 224 -16.59 -88.43 6.29
N GLU A 225 -17.31 -88.17 5.19
CA GLU A 225 -16.72 -87.97 3.86
C GLU A 225 -15.66 -86.84 3.85
N THR A 226 -15.85 -85.76 4.63
CA THR A 226 -14.96 -84.58 4.57
C THR A 226 -13.54 -84.86 5.04
N LYS A 227 -13.31 -85.96 5.75
CA LYS A 227 -11.97 -86.38 6.22
C LYS A 227 -11.08 -86.87 5.08
N ASN A 228 -11.69 -87.21 3.94
CA ASN A 228 -11.00 -87.72 2.74
C ASN A 228 -11.06 -86.72 1.57
N TRP A 229 -11.45 -85.46 1.82
CA TRP A 229 -11.46 -84.43 0.79
C TRP A 229 -10.08 -83.78 0.66
N ASN A 230 -9.58 -83.73 -0.58
CA ASN A 230 -8.40 -82.96 -0.93
C ASN A 230 -8.73 -81.45 -0.91
N ALA A 231 -7.72 -80.58 -1.11
CA ALA A 231 -7.88 -79.11 -1.04
C ALA A 231 -8.63 -78.50 -2.26
N VAL A 232 -9.89 -78.90 -2.42
CA VAL A 232 -10.89 -78.35 -3.35
C VAL A 232 -12.05 -77.86 -2.51
N ASP A 233 -12.68 -76.73 -2.85
CA ASP A 233 -13.80 -76.22 -2.06
C ASP A 233 -15.07 -77.09 -2.25
N HIS A 234 -15.46 -77.77 -1.18
CA HIS A 234 -16.66 -78.59 -1.08
C HIS A 234 -17.70 -78.01 -0.11
N GLN A 235 -17.57 -76.73 0.29
CA GLN A 235 -18.51 -76.07 1.20
C GLN A 235 -19.95 -76.13 0.70
N ASP A 236 -20.14 -76.03 -0.61
CA ASP A 236 -21.46 -76.03 -1.22
C ASP A 236 -22.18 -77.40 -1.09
N ASP A 237 -21.45 -78.51 -1.00
CA ASP A 237 -22.01 -79.84 -0.77
C ASP A 237 -22.43 -80.06 0.70
N ILE A 238 -21.70 -79.45 1.64
CA ILE A 238 -22.10 -79.39 3.06
C ILE A 238 -23.31 -78.48 3.24
N ASN A 239 -23.36 -77.33 2.55
CA ASN A 239 -24.50 -76.43 2.58
C ASN A 239 -25.77 -77.11 2.03
N LYS A 240 -25.67 -77.87 0.93
CA LYS A 240 -26.77 -78.69 0.39
C LYS A 240 -27.25 -79.73 1.41
N ALA A 241 -26.34 -80.46 2.05
CA ALA A 241 -26.69 -81.44 3.08
C ALA A 241 -27.38 -80.79 4.30
N ALA A 242 -26.88 -79.63 4.76
CA ALA A 242 -27.44 -78.89 5.89
C ALA A 242 -28.86 -78.38 5.59
N ASN A 243 -29.07 -77.83 4.39
CA ASN A 243 -30.38 -77.36 3.92
C ASN A 243 -31.37 -78.51 3.69
N SER A 244 -30.91 -79.66 3.19
CA SER A 244 -31.76 -80.84 2.99
C SER A 244 -32.23 -81.43 4.32
N LEU A 245 -31.36 -81.50 5.32
CA LEU A 245 -31.74 -81.88 6.67
C LEU A 245 -32.68 -80.84 7.31
N TRP A 246 -32.41 -79.54 7.14
CA TRP A 246 -33.29 -78.48 7.66
C TRP A 246 -34.70 -78.55 7.06
N ALA A 247 -34.82 -78.85 5.76
CA ALA A 247 -36.11 -79.09 5.11
C ALA A 247 -36.84 -80.31 5.70
N ALA A 248 -36.12 -81.38 6.05
CA ALA A 248 -36.70 -82.55 6.72
C ALA A 248 -37.17 -82.23 8.16
N ILE A 249 -36.38 -81.47 8.94
CA ILE A 249 -36.78 -80.98 10.27
C ILE A 249 -38.04 -80.12 10.15
N LEU A 250 -38.06 -79.17 9.21
CA LEU A 250 -39.18 -78.24 9.01
C LEU A 250 -40.46 -78.98 8.60
N ALA A 251 -40.37 -79.93 7.67
CA ALA A 251 -41.49 -80.78 7.27
C ALA A 251 -42.02 -81.65 8.42
N PHE A 252 -41.13 -82.16 9.28
CA PHE A 252 -41.51 -82.89 10.48
C PHE A 252 -42.19 -82.00 11.52
N VAL A 253 -41.68 -80.79 11.78
CA VAL A 253 -42.25 -79.82 12.72
C VAL A 253 -43.63 -79.31 12.27
N ILE A 254 -43.81 -79.01 10.98
CA ILE A 254 -45.05 -78.45 10.41
C ILE A 254 -46.24 -79.42 10.48
N LYS A 255 -46.02 -80.75 10.50
CA LYS A 255 -47.12 -81.70 10.74
C LYS A 255 -47.72 -81.46 12.14
N PRO A 256 -49.04 -81.21 12.28
CA PRO A 256 -49.61 -80.71 13.52
C PRO A 256 -49.65 -81.73 14.66
N ASP A 257 -49.39 -81.26 15.88
CA ASP A 257 -49.63 -82.00 17.13
C ASP A 257 -51.08 -81.82 17.63
N ILE A 258 -51.51 -82.61 18.61
CA ILE A 258 -52.94 -82.86 18.89
C ILE A 258 -53.58 -81.86 19.91
N TYR A 259 -54.20 -80.79 19.40
CA TYR A 259 -55.36 -79.98 19.89
C TYR A 259 -55.50 -79.45 21.34
N ASN A 260 -55.71 -78.12 21.53
CA ASN A 260 -57.03 -77.47 21.82
C ASN A 260 -57.02 -75.89 21.85
N TYR A 261 -58.10 -75.21 22.30
CA TYR A 261 -58.61 -73.88 21.81
C TYR A 261 -58.62 -72.61 22.74
N ASN A 262 -58.64 -71.39 22.11
CA ASN A 262 -59.44 -70.12 22.38
C ASN A 262 -58.88 -68.77 23.01
N VAL A 263 -58.99 -67.65 22.22
CA VAL A 263 -59.65 -66.30 22.50
C VAL A 263 -58.90 -64.94 22.84
N GLN A 264 -59.09 -63.94 21.92
CA GLN A 264 -59.24 -62.42 22.00
C GLN A 264 -58.13 -61.31 22.16
N GLN A 265 -58.15 -60.35 21.18
CA GLN A 265 -57.93 -58.85 21.22
C GLN A 265 -56.51 -58.22 21.47
N SER A 266 -56.20 -56.92 21.27
CA SER A 266 -56.98 -55.64 21.06
C SER A 266 -56.42 -54.66 19.95
N ASN A 267 -56.57 -53.30 20.03
CA ASN A 267 -56.56 -52.37 18.85
C ASN A 267 -56.41 -50.81 19.09
N GLN A 268 -55.71 -50.04 18.22
CA GLN A 268 -55.71 -48.54 17.94
C GLN A 268 -54.72 -48.19 16.77
N LYS A 269 -54.72 -47.13 15.92
CA LYS A 269 -55.40 -45.82 15.63
C LYS A 269 -54.80 -44.48 16.18
N ASN A 270 -54.84 -43.28 15.51
CA ASN A 270 -54.90 -42.83 14.08
C ASN A 270 -54.79 -41.24 13.94
N VAL A 271 -54.83 -40.66 12.71
CA VAL A 271 -55.20 -39.24 12.30
C VAL A 271 -54.08 -38.15 12.25
N ASP A 272 -54.03 -37.15 11.33
CA ASP A 272 -54.21 -37.00 9.84
C ASP A 272 -54.01 -35.50 9.41
N LEU A 273 -54.09 -35.21 8.09
CA LEU A 273 -54.32 -33.92 7.34
C LEU A 273 -53.11 -33.42 6.48
N ILE A 274 -53.01 -33.58 5.14
CA ILE A 274 -53.91 -33.28 3.98
C ILE A 274 -53.87 -31.76 3.66
N VAL A 275 -53.63 -31.25 2.43
CA VAL A 275 -54.21 -31.62 1.10
C VAL A 275 -53.17 -32.01 0.00
N GLU A 276 -53.52 -31.84 -1.29
CA GLU A 276 -52.96 -32.51 -2.49
C GLU A 276 -53.30 -31.68 -3.76
N ASN A 277 -52.87 -32.15 -4.94
CA ASN A 277 -53.22 -31.84 -6.36
C ASN A 277 -52.14 -31.12 -7.20
N GLN A 278 -52.02 -31.34 -8.52
CA GLN A 278 -52.06 -32.55 -9.38
C GLN A 278 -51.91 -32.13 -10.86
N THR A 279 -51.18 -32.89 -11.69
CA THR A 279 -51.61 -33.44 -13.01
C THR A 279 -50.43 -34.03 -13.81
N ASN A 280 -50.73 -34.98 -14.70
CA ASN A 280 -49.80 -35.72 -15.57
C ASN A 280 -50.62 -36.33 -16.72
N PRO A 281 -50.10 -36.49 -17.96
CA PRO A 281 -50.29 -37.79 -18.61
C PRO A 281 -49.18 -38.30 -19.57
N LEU A 282 -48.80 -39.58 -19.37
CA LEU A 282 -48.47 -40.63 -20.38
C LEU A 282 -47.20 -40.46 -21.25
N ARG A 283 -46.25 -41.41 -21.36
CA ARG A 283 -46.22 -42.89 -21.66
C ARG A 283 -46.39 -43.29 -23.14
N LYS A 284 -45.30 -43.76 -23.80
CA LYS A 284 -45.07 -45.18 -24.21
C LYS A 284 -43.79 -45.42 -25.07
N ASN A 285 -43.12 -46.56 -24.78
CA ASN A 285 -42.43 -47.58 -25.62
C ASN A 285 -41.58 -47.16 -26.87
N VAL A 286 -40.32 -47.60 -27.12
CA VAL A 286 -39.68 -48.97 -27.15
C VAL A 286 -40.11 -49.80 -28.39
N PRO A 287 -39.23 -50.46 -29.20
CA PRO A 287 -37.74 -50.48 -29.30
C PRO A 287 -37.15 -50.50 -30.77
N GLU A 288 -35.86 -50.86 -30.88
CA GLU A 288 -35.27 -51.90 -31.79
C GLU A 288 -34.29 -51.55 -32.95
N LYS A 289 -33.63 -52.61 -33.46
CA LYS A 289 -32.37 -52.62 -34.25
C LYS A 289 -32.62 -52.72 -35.76
N THR A 290 -31.66 -52.28 -36.58
CA THR A 290 -30.90 -53.18 -37.50
C THR A 290 -29.72 -52.47 -38.21
N ASN A 291 -28.64 -53.23 -38.42
CA ASN A 291 -27.61 -53.02 -39.47
C ASN A 291 -28.08 -53.76 -40.75
N PRO A 292 -27.49 -53.63 -41.97
CA PRO A 292 -26.04 -53.45 -42.23
C PRO A 292 -25.68 -52.60 -43.47
N LEU A 293 -24.38 -52.61 -43.86
CA LEU A 293 -23.91 -52.70 -45.26
C LEU A 293 -22.46 -53.24 -45.31
N VAL A 294 -22.02 -53.75 -46.46
CA VAL A 294 -20.86 -54.65 -46.67
C VAL A 294 -20.13 -54.25 -47.98
N LEU A 295 -18.85 -54.55 -48.24
CA LEU A 295 -18.29 -55.64 -49.08
C LEU A 295 -16.74 -55.39 -49.20
N GLU A 296 -15.87 -56.40 -48.95
CA GLU A 296 -15.04 -57.18 -49.92
C GLU A 296 -13.76 -56.43 -50.42
N ASP A 297 -12.65 -57.06 -50.82
CA ASP A 297 -12.26 -58.48 -51.03
C ASP A 297 -10.75 -58.68 -50.61
N ASP A 298 -9.99 -59.77 -50.77
CA ASP A 298 -10.06 -60.95 -51.65
C ASP A 298 -9.42 -62.23 -51.03
N SER A 299 -9.88 -63.38 -51.53
CA SER A 299 -9.58 -64.81 -51.36
C SER A 299 -8.26 -65.34 -50.73
N LYS A 300 -8.43 -66.40 -49.92
CA LYS A 300 -8.20 -67.80 -50.37
C LYS A 300 -8.83 -68.85 -49.44
N SER A 301 -9.28 -69.96 -50.01
CA SER A 301 -10.10 -70.98 -49.34
C SER A 301 -9.49 -72.39 -49.34
N ILE A 302 -9.74 -73.14 -48.26
CA ILE A 302 -9.60 -74.60 -48.16
C ILE A 302 -10.88 -75.13 -47.46
N LYS A 303 -11.29 -76.36 -47.79
CA LYS A 303 -12.57 -76.95 -47.39
C LYS A 303 -12.53 -77.60 -46.00
N SER A 304 -13.70 -77.74 -45.38
CA SER A 304 -13.92 -78.64 -44.25
C SER A 304 -13.89 -80.11 -44.69
N GLY A 305 -13.25 -80.94 -43.86
CA GLY A 305 -13.15 -82.40 -44.00
C GLY A 305 -12.27 -82.96 -42.89
N ASP A 306 -12.65 -84.12 -42.36
CA ASP A 306 -11.88 -84.99 -41.46
C ASP A 306 -11.42 -84.37 -40.13
N LEU A 307 -12.39 -84.29 -39.21
CA LEU A 307 -12.21 -84.00 -37.79
C LEU A 307 -11.74 -85.27 -37.03
N GLU A 308 -10.45 -85.59 -37.09
CA GLU A 308 -9.80 -86.41 -36.07
C GLU A 308 -8.48 -85.76 -35.58
N ASN A 309 -8.31 -85.70 -34.25
CA ASN A 309 -7.08 -85.34 -33.54
C ASN A 309 -6.61 -83.86 -33.55
N THR A 310 -7.52 -82.88 -33.47
CA THR A 310 -7.17 -81.43 -33.41
C THR A 310 -7.22 -80.77 -32.03
N ASN A 311 -7.69 -81.40 -30.96
CA ASN A 311 -7.84 -80.72 -29.63
C ASN A 311 -6.52 -80.25 -28.97
N ASN A 312 -5.35 -80.58 -29.53
CA ASN A 312 -4.06 -79.98 -29.14
C ASN A 312 -3.78 -78.62 -29.80
N THR A 313 -4.46 -78.24 -30.89
CA THR A 313 -4.02 -77.09 -31.71
C THR A 313 -4.29 -75.73 -31.08
N THR A 314 -5.43 -75.49 -30.43
CA THR A 314 -5.71 -74.16 -29.81
C THR A 314 -4.69 -73.83 -28.73
N LYS A 315 -4.32 -74.81 -27.90
CA LYS A 315 -3.25 -74.67 -26.90
C LYS A 315 -1.88 -74.42 -27.55
N GLN A 316 -1.50 -75.21 -28.55
CA GLN A 316 -0.23 -75.02 -29.27
C GLN A 316 -0.16 -73.68 -30.00
N GLN A 317 -1.29 -73.18 -30.52
CA GLN A 317 -1.42 -71.84 -31.11
C GLN A 317 -1.24 -70.75 -30.04
N LEU A 318 -1.85 -70.91 -28.87
CA LEU A 318 -1.71 -70.00 -27.73
C LEU A 318 -0.26 -69.95 -27.23
N GLU A 319 0.38 -71.10 -27.02
CA GLU A 319 1.80 -71.20 -26.61
C GLU A 319 2.74 -70.60 -27.67
N THR A 320 2.48 -70.86 -28.95
CA THR A 320 3.23 -70.24 -30.07
C THR A 320 3.04 -68.72 -30.10
N LEU A 321 1.84 -68.23 -29.81
CA LEU A 321 1.54 -66.80 -29.80
C LEU A 321 2.14 -66.10 -28.57
N ILE A 322 2.08 -66.73 -27.39
CA ILE A 322 2.75 -66.28 -26.16
C ILE A 322 4.25 -66.08 -26.42
N ASN A 323 4.91 -67.03 -27.06
CA ASN A 323 6.34 -66.92 -27.37
C ASN A 323 6.62 -65.77 -28.34
N LYS A 324 5.86 -65.66 -29.45
CA LYS A 324 5.96 -64.53 -30.39
C LYS A 324 5.69 -63.16 -29.71
N ALA A 325 4.79 -63.12 -28.73
CA ALA A 325 4.43 -61.89 -28.03
C ALA A 325 5.43 -61.51 -26.92
N LYS A 326 6.12 -62.49 -26.32
CA LYS A 326 7.25 -62.25 -25.40
C LYS A 326 8.40 -61.55 -26.12
N ASP A 327 8.73 -62.00 -27.34
CA ASP A 327 9.79 -61.42 -28.18
C ASP A 327 9.50 -59.97 -28.63
N ILE A 328 8.25 -59.50 -28.54
CA ILE A 328 7.90 -58.10 -28.81
C ILE A 328 8.51 -57.21 -27.71
N LYS A 329 9.42 -56.33 -28.15
CA LYS A 329 10.00 -55.22 -27.39
C LYS A 329 9.21 -53.93 -27.61
N GLN A 330 9.32 -52.96 -26.70
CA GLN A 330 8.57 -51.71 -26.79
C GLN A 330 8.91 -50.90 -28.05
N ASN A 331 10.18 -50.84 -28.45
CA ASN A 331 10.65 -50.14 -29.66
C ASN A 331 10.02 -48.74 -29.83
N ASP A 332 10.05 -47.95 -28.75
CA ASP A 332 9.51 -46.57 -28.64
C ASP A 332 8.01 -46.38 -28.94
N LYS A 333 7.25 -47.45 -29.18
CA LYS A 333 5.78 -47.42 -29.25
C LYS A 333 5.16 -47.16 -27.87
N GLY A 334 3.92 -46.65 -27.87
CA GLY A 334 3.19 -46.17 -26.67
C GLY A 334 3.18 -47.16 -25.50
N PHE A 335 3.59 -46.67 -24.33
CA PHE A 335 3.87 -47.50 -23.14
C PHE A 335 2.63 -48.23 -22.61
N ASP A 336 1.49 -47.57 -22.45
CA ASP A 336 0.27 -48.16 -21.89
C ASP A 336 -0.16 -49.40 -22.69
N LYS A 337 0.06 -49.38 -24.01
CA LYS A 337 -0.27 -50.48 -24.92
C LYS A 337 0.78 -51.59 -24.93
N TYR A 338 2.01 -51.28 -24.51
CA TYR A 338 3.02 -52.28 -24.19
C TYR A 338 2.72 -52.97 -22.84
N ALA A 339 2.27 -52.22 -21.83
CA ALA A 339 1.84 -52.77 -20.55
C ALA A 339 0.56 -53.61 -20.67
N GLU A 340 -0.44 -53.18 -21.45
CA GLU A 340 -1.61 -53.99 -21.83
C GLU A 340 -1.20 -55.29 -22.56
N LEU A 341 -0.20 -55.23 -23.45
CA LEU A 341 0.31 -56.42 -24.13
C LEU A 341 0.98 -57.39 -23.15
N LYS A 342 1.82 -56.92 -22.22
CA LYS A 342 2.47 -57.79 -21.22
C LYS A 342 1.45 -58.34 -20.19
N LYS A 343 0.40 -57.59 -19.85
CA LYS A 343 -0.76 -58.10 -19.10
C LYS A 343 -1.49 -59.23 -19.85
N ALA A 344 -1.77 -59.06 -21.14
CA ALA A 344 -2.42 -60.10 -21.96
C ALA A 344 -1.55 -61.37 -22.12
N ILE A 345 -0.22 -61.21 -22.18
CA ILE A 345 0.74 -62.33 -22.14
C ILE A 345 0.66 -63.06 -20.78
N GLY A 346 0.58 -62.33 -19.67
CA GLY A 346 0.38 -62.89 -18.33
C GLY A 346 -0.92 -63.69 -18.19
N HIS A 347 -2.03 -63.15 -18.68
CA HIS A 347 -3.32 -63.84 -18.77
C HIS A 347 -3.20 -65.17 -19.54
N ALA A 348 -2.71 -65.09 -20.79
CA ALA A 348 -2.55 -66.24 -21.67
C ALA A 348 -1.65 -67.33 -21.07
N GLN A 349 -0.58 -66.95 -20.37
CA GLN A 349 0.27 -67.87 -19.61
C GLN A 349 -0.44 -68.52 -18.41
N GLY A 350 -1.30 -67.78 -17.71
CA GLY A 350 -2.11 -68.33 -16.61
C GLY A 350 -3.08 -69.40 -17.09
N VAL A 351 -3.82 -69.09 -18.17
CA VAL A 351 -4.77 -69.99 -18.84
C VAL A 351 -4.09 -71.23 -19.41
N SER A 352 -3.00 -71.05 -20.17
CA SER A 352 -2.24 -72.14 -20.81
C SER A 352 -1.56 -73.09 -19.82
N ALA A 353 -1.35 -72.68 -18.57
CA ALA A 353 -0.77 -73.54 -17.53
C ALA A 353 -1.78 -74.56 -16.99
N ILE A 354 -3.05 -74.18 -16.85
CA ILE A 354 -4.10 -75.03 -16.26
C ILE A 354 -4.79 -75.87 -17.34
N TYR A 355 -5.32 -75.24 -18.39
CA TYR A 355 -6.14 -75.95 -19.37
C TYR A 355 -5.30 -76.69 -20.40
N GLN A 356 -5.67 -77.95 -20.67
CA GLN A 356 -5.03 -78.79 -21.69
C GLN A 356 -5.87 -78.86 -22.99
N ASN A 357 -7.19 -78.66 -22.88
CA ASN A 357 -8.15 -78.60 -23.98
C ASN A 357 -9.48 -77.99 -23.48
N GLU A 358 -10.40 -77.73 -24.41
CA GLU A 358 -11.69 -77.05 -24.19
C GLU A 358 -12.82 -77.95 -23.62
N LEU A 359 -12.58 -79.24 -23.33
CA LEU A 359 -13.67 -80.20 -23.06
C LEU A 359 -14.52 -79.89 -21.81
N ASN A 360 -13.92 -79.31 -20.78
CA ASN A 360 -14.58 -79.06 -19.49
C ASN A 360 -15.03 -77.60 -19.31
N HIS A 361 -14.39 -76.66 -20.02
CA HIS A 361 -14.67 -75.22 -19.93
C HIS A 361 -14.49 -74.60 -21.33
N PRO A 362 -15.53 -74.62 -22.19
CA PRO A 362 -15.40 -74.17 -23.57
C PRO A 362 -15.04 -72.69 -23.71
N TYR A 363 -14.29 -72.40 -24.77
CA TYR A 363 -13.82 -71.09 -25.24
C TYR A 363 -12.71 -70.44 -24.41
N ILE A 364 -12.18 -71.06 -23.34
CA ILE A 364 -11.22 -70.36 -22.47
C ILE A 364 -9.82 -70.24 -23.11
N LEU A 365 -9.36 -71.22 -23.89
CA LEU A 365 -8.10 -71.09 -24.65
C LEU A 365 -8.31 -70.20 -25.89
N GLU A 366 -9.51 -70.21 -26.49
CA GLU A 366 -9.87 -69.35 -27.62
C GLU A 366 -9.97 -67.86 -27.23
N ASP A 367 -10.64 -67.52 -26.11
CA ASP A 367 -10.74 -66.14 -25.59
C ASP A 367 -9.35 -65.59 -25.21
N ALA A 368 -8.51 -66.41 -24.55
CA ALA A 368 -7.14 -66.04 -24.23
C ALA A 368 -6.28 -65.83 -25.50
N LEU A 369 -6.54 -66.61 -26.56
CA LEU A 369 -5.89 -66.47 -27.86
C LEU A 369 -6.35 -65.18 -28.57
N GLU A 370 -7.65 -64.88 -28.64
CA GLU A 370 -8.13 -63.65 -29.24
C GLU A 370 -7.71 -62.41 -28.44
N TYR A 371 -7.76 -62.43 -27.11
CA TYR A 371 -7.32 -61.31 -26.26
C TYR A 371 -5.84 -60.98 -26.51
N LEU A 372 -4.97 -61.99 -26.56
CA LEU A 372 -3.55 -61.80 -26.88
C LEU A 372 -3.35 -61.32 -28.32
N GLN A 373 -4.05 -61.88 -29.31
CA GLN A 373 -3.98 -61.38 -30.69
C GLN A 373 -4.47 -59.93 -30.81
N ALA A 374 -5.53 -59.55 -30.10
CA ALA A 374 -6.08 -58.21 -30.10
C ALA A 374 -5.12 -57.21 -29.46
N ALA A 375 -4.45 -57.59 -28.36
CA ALA A 375 -3.39 -56.79 -27.75
C ALA A 375 -2.21 -56.58 -28.70
N MET A 376 -1.72 -57.65 -29.34
CA MET A 376 -0.65 -57.56 -30.36
C MET A 376 -1.05 -56.66 -31.54
N ARG A 377 -2.26 -56.82 -32.08
CA ARG A 377 -2.78 -55.99 -33.19
C ARG A 377 -2.95 -54.51 -32.79
N LYS A 378 -3.32 -54.21 -31.54
CA LYS A 378 -3.44 -52.83 -31.00
C LYS A 378 -2.06 -52.18 -30.79
N PHE A 379 -1.09 -52.95 -30.32
CA PHE A 379 0.28 -52.49 -30.12
C PHE A 379 1.01 -52.26 -31.46
N ASP A 380 0.86 -53.16 -32.43
CA ASP A 380 1.63 -53.03 -33.67
C ASP A 380 1.17 -51.88 -34.56
N ARG A 381 -0.13 -51.52 -34.53
CA ARG A 381 -0.70 -50.39 -35.28
C ARG A 381 -0.29 -48.99 -34.79
N GLN A 382 0.51 -48.87 -33.72
CA GLN A 382 1.01 -47.58 -33.25
C GLN A 382 2.05 -46.99 -34.22
N GLN A 383 1.88 -45.72 -34.59
CA GLN A 383 2.91 -44.91 -35.25
C GLN A 383 3.94 -44.41 -34.22
N ASP A 384 5.06 -43.87 -34.70
CA ASP A 384 6.12 -43.30 -33.84
C ASP A 384 5.66 -41.97 -33.22
N ILE A 385 5.26 -42.04 -31.95
CA ILE A 385 4.72 -40.91 -31.21
C ILE A 385 5.78 -39.82 -31.02
N LYS A 386 7.06 -40.18 -30.78
CA LYS A 386 8.13 -39.20 -30.54
C LYS A 386 8.45 -38.40 -31.80
N ALA A 387 8.58 -39.07 -32.93
CA ALA A 387 8.86 -38.40 -34.21
C ALA A 387 7.71 -37.46 -34.62
N ILE A 388 6.46 -37.86 -34.36
CA ILE A 388 5.26 -37.04 -34.60
C ILE A 388 5.23 -35.85 -33.65
N GLU A 389 5.29 -36.06 -32.33
CA GLU A 389 5.28 -34.99 -31.32
C GLU A 389 6.41 -33.97 -31.54
N ALA A 390 7.63 -34.41 -31.88
CA ALA A 390 8.74 -33.50 -32.18
C ALA A 390 8.47 -32.65 -33.44
N THR A 391 7.86 -33.24 -34.46
CA THR A 391 7.51 -32.54 -35.71
C THR A 391 6.33 -31.58 -35.52
N GLU A 392 5.30 -31.97 -34.76
CA GLU A 392 4.17 -31.11 -34.40
C GLU A 392 4.60 -29.94 -33.50
N ASN A 393 5.52 -30.18 -32.56
CA ASN A 393 6.15 -29.11 -31.77
C ASN A 393 6.94 -28.13 -32.66
N LEU A 394 7.76 -28.63 -33.59
CA LEU A 394 8.49 -27.77 -34.54
C LEU A 394 7.52 -26.96 -35.42
N GLN A 395 6.47 -27.58 -35.94
CA GLN A 395 5.44 -26.91 -36.73
C GLN A 395 4.64 -25.87 -35.92
N THR A 396 4.41 -26.11 -34.64
CA THR A 396 3.81 -25.15 -33.70
C THR A 396 4.73 -23.94 -33.51
N ARG A 397 6.03 -24.16 -33.24
CA ARG A 397 7.01 -23.04 -33.11
C ARG A 397 7.20 -22.28 -34.43
N ILE A 398 7.10 -22.94 -35.58
CA ILE A 398 7.08 -22.27 -36.90
C ILE A 398 5.83 -21.39 -37.04
N THR A 399 4.67 -21.84 -36.56
CA THR A 399 3.42 -21.07 -36.60
C THR A 399 3.54 -19.82 -35.71
N GLU A 400 3.95 -19.99 -34.45
CA GLU A 400 4.23 -18.90 -33.50
C GLU A 400 5.21 -17.85 -34.08
N ALA A 401 6.28 -18.31 -34.72
CA ALA A 401 7.27 -17.42 -35.33
C ALA A 401 6.72 -16.67 -36.57
N ASN A 402 5.87 -17.31 -37.38
CA ASN A 402 5.19 -16.65 -38.49
C ASN A 402 4.15 -15.64 -38.00
N ASP A 403 3.45 -15.90 -36.90
CA ASP A 403 2.53 -14.95 -36.28
C ASP A 403 3.27 -13.75 -35.65
N ALA A 404 4.43 -13.99 -35.01
CA ALA A 404 5.32 -12.92 -34.56
C ALA A 404 5.79 -12.04 -35.74
N LEU A 405 6.10 -12.64 -36.90
CA LEU A 405 6.47 -11.93 -38.13
C LEU A 405 5.32 -11.17 -38.81
N LYS A 406 4.05 -11.35 -38.39
CA LYS A 406 2.94 -10.49 -38.83
C LYS A 406 2.89 -9.16 -38.09
N ASN A 407 3.56 -9.03 -36.93
CA ASN A 407 3.57 -7.82 -36.11
C ASN A 407 4.99 -7.25 -35.92
N THR A 408 5.60 -6.80 -37.03
CA THR A 408 6.95 -6.23 -37.08
C THR A 408 7.03 -4.73 -36.76
N LYS A 409 5.89 -4.09 -36.45
CA LYS A 409 5.70 -2.62 -36.39
C LYS A 409 6.70 -1.88 -35.49
N TYR A 410 7.28 -2.56 -34.49
CA TYR A 410 8.23 -2.02 -33.51
C TYR A 410 9.53 -2.86 -33.37
N LYS A 411 9.93 -3.53 -34.46
CA LYS A 411 11.05 -4.48 -34.50
C LYS A 411 12.16 -3.98 -35.43
N SER A 412 13.42 -4.17 -35.02
CA SER A 412 14.57 -3.79 -35.85
C SER A 412 14.71 -4.71 -37.06
N GLU A 413 15.17 -4.19 -38.20
CA GLU A 413 15.33 -4.96 -39.44
C GLU A 413 16.21 -6.20 -39.25
N ASP A 414 17.26 -6.10 -38.44
CA ASP A 414 18.15 -7.21 -38.07
C ASP A 414 17.40 -8.32 -37.30
N ALA A 415 16.52 -7.97 -36.36
CA ALA A 415 15.70 -8.95 -35.63
C ALA A 415 14.67 -9.61 -36.55
N VAL A 416 14.00 -8.82 -37.40
CA VAL A 416 13.04 -9.33 -38.41
C VAL A 416 13.74 -10.29 -39.37
N LYS A 417 14.94 -9.96 -39.86
CA LYS A 417 15.74 -10.79 -40.76
C LYS A 417 16.22 -12.07 -40.08
N LYS A 418 16.67 -12.00 -38.82
CA LYS A 418 17.11 -13.17 -38.05
C LYS A 418 15.97 -14.14 -37.76
N LEU A 419 14.76 -13.67 -37.43
CA LEU A 419 13.61 -14.55 -37.24
C LEU A 419 13.14 -15.18 -38.56
N ASN A 420 13.05 -14.40 -39.65
CA ASN A 420 12.75 -14.94 -40.99
C ASN A 420 13.70 -16.08 -41.39
N ASN A 421 15.01 -15.88 -41.23
CA ASN A 421 16.00 -16.91 -41.53
C ASN A 421 15.81 -18.18 -40.68
N ALA A 422 15.54 -18.04 -39.38
CA ALA A 422 15.27 -19.18 -38.50
C ALA A 422 13.99 -19.94 -38.90
N VAL A 423 12.93 -19.23 -39.28
CA VAL A 423 11.69 -19.82 -39.82
C VAL A 423 11.95 -20.56 -41.13
N ILE A 424 12.75 -19.99 -42.03
CA ILE A 424 13.08 -20.62 -43.33
C ILE A 424 13.84 -21.93 -43.12
N GLU A 425 14.86 -21.98 -42.25
CA GLU A 425 15.60 -23.23 -41.99
C GLU A 425 14.73 -24.28 -41.29
N ALA A 426 13.95 -23.89 -40.28
CA ALA A 426 13.00 -24.78 -39.61
C ALA A 426 11.94 -25.35 -40.58
N SER A 427 11.43 -24.53 -41.51
CA SER A 427 10.43 -24.91 -42.51
C SER A 427 10.96 -25.85 -43.61
N LYS A 428 12.28 -26.06 -43.71
CA LYS A 428 12.85 -27.10 -44.58
C LYS A 428 12.72 -28.47 -43.93
N ILE A 429 13.03 -28.55 -42.64
CA ILE A 429 13.11 -29.81 -41.87
C ILE A 429 11.74 -30.50 -41.78
N VAL A 430 10.66 -29.73 -41.57
CA VAL A 430 9.28 -30.25 -41.58
C VAL A 430 8.84 -30.80 -42.95
N LYS A 431 9.47 -30.39 -44.06
CA LYS A 431 9.07 -30.79 -45.42
C LYS A 431 9.73 -32.08 -45.92
N SER A 432 10.72 -32.59 -45.20
CA SER A 432 11.21 -33.95 -45.36
C SER A 432 10.25 -34.94 -44.69
N ASN A 433 9.97 -36.09 -45.32
CA ASN A 433 9.41 -37.23 -44.60
C ASN A 433 10.47 -37.79 -43.66
N LEU A 434 10.48 -37.31 -42.41
CA LEU A 434 11.46 -37.67 -41.40
C LEU A 434 11.27 -39.11 -40.91
N GLY A 435 12.37 -39.74 -40.52
CA GLY A 435 12.41 -41.01 -39.81
C GLY A 435 13.26 -40.94 -38.55
N ILE A 436 13.34 -42.07 -37.83
CA ILE A 436 13.94 -42.22 -36.49
C ILE A 436 15.32 -41.56 -36.30
N SER A 437 16.12 -41.41 -37.36
CA SER A 437 17.50 -40.91 -37.27
C SER A 437 17.67 -39.37 -37.30
N GLN A 438 16.62 -38.57 -37.12
CA GLN A 438 16.68 -37.10 -37.24
C GLN A 438 16.16 -36.30 -36.03
N GLU A 439 15.95 -36.95 -34.87
CA GLU A 439 15.51 -36.31 -33.61
C GLU A 439 16.43 -35.13 -33.21
N ASP A 440 17.76 -35.31 -33.30
CA ASP A 440 18.76 -34.26 -33.05
C ASP A 440 18.59 -33.03 -33.95
N GLU A 441 18.20 -33.22 -35.23
CA GLU A 441 18.03 -32.12 -36.18
C GLU A 441 16.75 -31.32 -35.88
N VAL A 442 15.67 -32.01 -35.53
CA VAL A 442 14.40 -31.39 -35.10
C VAL A 442 14.59 -30.63 -33.79
N PHE A 443 15.23 -31.23 -32.78
CA PHE A 443 15.48 -30.57 -31.49
C PHE A 443 16.39 -29.33 -31.64
N LYS A 444 17.44 -29.43 -32.49
CA LYS A 444 18.33 -28.31 -32.83
C LYS A 444 17.60 -27.20 -33.58
N ALA A 445 16.65 -27.53 -34.45
CA ALA A 445 15.77 -26.57 -35.12
C ALA A 445 14.84 -25.87 -34.13
N ILE A 446 14.15 -26.61 -33.25
CA ILE A 446 13.30 -26.07 -32.17
C ILE A 446 14.12 -25.09 -31.31
N LYS A 447 15.28 -25.50 -30.80
CA LYS A 447 16.14 -24.66 -29.94
C LYS A 447 16.64 -23.40 -30.64
N THR A 448 16.95 -23.48 -31.93
CA THR A 448 17.39 -22.34 -32.74
C THR A 448 16.24 -21.38 -33.01
N LEU A 449 15.06 -21.91 -33.35
CA LEU A 449 13.85 -21.12 -33.61
C LEU A 449 13.33 -20.44 -32.34
N GLN A 450 13.24 -21.15 -31.22
CA GLN A 450 12.93 -20.57 -29.90
C GLN A 450 13.90 -19.45 -29.52
N SER A 451 15.21 -19.66 -29.73
CA SER A 451 16.20 -18.61 -29.48
C SER A 451 15.99 -17.38 -30.38
N ALA A 452 15.58 -17.58 -31.63
CA ALA A 452 15.23 -16.49 -32.55
C ALA A 452 13.92 -15.77 -32.15
N ILE A 453 12.88 -16.51 -31.73
CA ILE A 453 11.61 -15.97 -31.22
C ILE A 453 11.87 -15.11 -29.98
N ILE A 454 12.62 -15.61 -28.99
CA ILE A 454 12.96 -14.87 -27.76
C ILE A 454 13.76 -13.60 -28.11
N LYS A 455 14.73 -13.69 -29.03
CA LYS A 455 15.49 -12.52 -29.51
C LYS A 455 14.63 -11.53 -30.28
N PHE A 456 13.64 -11.98 -31.04
CA PHE A 456 12.70 -11.12 -31.75
C PHE A 456 11.74 -10.40 -30.80
N TYR A 457 11.17 -11.09 -29.81
CA TYR A 457 10.29 -10.44 -28.82
C TYR A 457 11.06 -9.46 -27.93
N SER A 458 12.25 -9.81 -27.45
CA SER A 458 13.11 -8.91 -26.66
C SER A 458 13.75 -7.77 -27.49
N ALA A 459 13.94 -7.93 -28.80
CA ALA A 459 14.30 -6.84 -29.71
C ALA A 459 13.10 -5.91 -29.94
N ILE A 460 12.90 -4.97 -29.02
CA ILE A 460 12.07 -3.78 -29.23
C ILE A 460 12.94 -2.72 -29.94
N ASN A 461 12.34 -1.83 -30.72
CA ASN A 461 12.99 -0.55 -31.04
C ASN A 461 12.91 0.36 -29.79
N VAL A 462 13.83 0.17 -28.84
CA VAL A 462 13.74 0.61 -27.42
C VAL A 462 13.65 2.15 -27.19
N PHE A 463 13.80 2.96 -28.23
CA PHE A 463 14.08 4.39 -28.08
C PHE A 463 12.85 5.26 -27.75
N ASP A 464 11.85 5.33 -28.64
CA ASP A 464 10.93 6.47 -28.73
C ASP A 464 10.20 6.86 -27.43
N LEU A 465 9.69 5.93 -26.60
CA LEU A 465 8.99 6.29 -25.35
C LEU A 465 9.93 6.78 -24.23
N LYS A 466 11.14 6.20 -24.15
CA LYS A 466 12.18 6.65 -23.22
C LYS A 466 12.83 7.94 -23.71
N GLU A 467 12.92 8.12 -25.02
CA GLU A 467 13.42 9.32 -25.67
C GLU A 467 12.44 10.48 -25.52
N LEU A 468 11.12 10.27 -25.71
CA LEU A 468 10.09 11.27 -25.40
C LEU A 468 10.17 11.74 -23.96
N ASN A 469 10.20 10.83 -22.98
CA ASN A 469 10.33 11.21 -21.57
C ASN A 469 11.65 11.97 -21.31
N LYS A 470 12.76 11.58 -21.94
CA LYS A 470 14.03 12.32 -21.87
C LYS A 470 13.94 13.71 -22.51
N THR A 471 13.26 13.87 -23.64
CA THR A 471 13.05 15.18 -24.30
C THR A 471 12.12 16.06 -23.47
N ILE A 472 11.12 15.48 -22.81
CA ILE A 472 10.27 16.15 -21.80
C ILE A 472 11.12 16.60 -20.59
N ASP A 473 12.00 15.75 -20.06
CA ASP A 473 12.95 16.12 -18.99
C ASP A 473 13.90 17.25 -19.43
N GLU A 474 14.45 17.17 -20.64
CA GLU A 474 15.37 18.17 -21.19
C GLU A 474 14.66 19.51 -21.47
N ALA A 475 13.42 19.48 -21.95
CA ALA A 475 12.55 20.65 -22.11
C ALA A 475 12.18 21.26 -20.75
N ASN A 476 11.71 20.45 -19.78
CA ASN A 476 11.42 20.88 -18.40
C ASN A 476 12.63 21.43 -17.65
N ALA A 477 13.84 21.05 -18.05
CA ALA A 477 15.08 21.56 -17.51
C ALA A 477 15.56 22.84 -18.20
N LEU A 478 14.99 23.23 -19.35
CA LEU A 478 15.48 24.36 -20.15
C LEU A 478 15.08 25.73 -19.58
N PRO A 479 13.81 26.03 -19.21
CA PRO A 479 13.43 27.29 -18.54
C PRO A 479 14.18 27.55 -17.24
N LYS A 480 14.65 26.49 -16.58
CA LYS A 480 15.43 26.54 -15.33
C LYS A 480 16.91 26.90 -15.57
N LYS A 481 17.36 26.96 -16.83
CA LYS A 481 18.73 27.27 -17.26
C LYS A 481 18.84 28.58 -18.07
N VAL A 482 17.81 28.96 -18.82
CA VAL A 482 17.82 30.16 -19.67
C VAL A 482 16.81 31.21 -19.21
N ASN A 483 17.27 32.45 -19.08
CA ASN A 483 16.50 33.57 -18.57
C ASN A 483 15.68 34.24 -19.69
N LYS A 484 14.62 33.58 -20.18
CA LYS A 484 13.77 34.02 -21.30
C LYS A 484 12.57 34.85 -20.86
N THR A 485 12.03 35.66 -21.77
CA THR A 485 10.82 36.47 -21.51
C THR A 485 9.65 35.62 -21.02
N GLU A 486 8.74 36.24 -20.27
CA GLU A 486 7.62 35.56 -19.62
C GLU A 486 6.63 35.00 -20.66
N GLU A 487 6.44 35.72 -21.77
CA GLU A 487 5.64 35.27 -22.92
C GLU A 487 6.25 34.03 -23.60
N ALA A 488 7.57 34.02 -23.81
CA ALA A 488 8.26 32.86 -24.39
C ALA A 488 8.25 31.65 -23.44
N THR A 489 8.37 31.90 -22.14
CA THR A 489 8.36 30.86 -21.09
C THR A 489 6.97 30.25 -20.94
N ARG A 490 5.92 31.07 -20.93
CA ARG A 490 4.53 30.60 -20.91
C ARG A 490 4.21 29.74 -22.14
N TRP A 491 4.45 30.26 -23.34
CA TRP A 491 4.21 29.53 -24.59
C TRP A 491 4.97 28.19 -24.63
N PHE A 492 6.23 28.16 -24.17
CA PHE A 492 7.01 26.93 -24.16
C PHE A 492 6.52 25.92 -23.12
N ASN A 493 6.11 26.39 -21.93
CA ASN A 493 5.49 25.55 -20.90
C ASN A 493 4.12 24.99 -21.35
N GLU A 494 3.31 25.76 -22.07
CA GLU A 494 2.05 25.29 -22.68
C GLU A 494 2.30 24.13 -23.66
N VAL A 495 3.36 24.22 -24.49
CA VAL A 495 3.77 23.14 -25.40
C VAL A 495 4.29 21.90 -24.66
N ILE A 496 5.05 22.08 -23.57
CA ILE A 496 5.47 20.97 -22.69
C ILE A 496 4.24 20.30 -22.08
N GLN A 497 3.35 21.07 -21.44
CA GLN A 497 2.20 20.52 -20.74
C GLN A 497 1.26 19.77 -21.68
N GLN A 498 0.94 20.31 -22.86
CA GLN A 498 0.14 19.60 -23.86
C GLN A 498 0.80 18.26 -24.26
N THR A 499 2.13 18.24 -24.39
CA THR A 499 2.88 17.03 -24.70
C THR A 499 2.85 16.01 -23.55
N GLU A 500 2.91 16.47 -22.29
CA GLU A 500 2.79 15.62 -21.09
C GLU A 500 1.38 15.06 -20.87
N ASP A 501 0.34 15.89 -21.08
CA ASP A 501 -1.06 15.49 -20.95
C ASP A 501 -1.46 14.49 -22.04
N ASP A 502 -0.99 14.67 -23.27
CA ASP A 502 -1.12 13.66 -24.33
C ASP A 502 -0.32 12.38 -24.00
N ALA A 503 0.93 12.51 -23.53
CA ALA A 503 1.82 11.38 -23.23
C ALA A 503 1.26 10.40 -22.19
N LYS A 504 0.47 10.87 -21.22
CA LYS A 504 -0.21 10.02 -20.21
C LYS A 504 -1.12 8.95 -20.82
N ASN A 505 -1.59 9.16 -22.06
CA ASN A 505 -2.49 8.26 -22.77
C ASN A 505 -1.80 7.46 -23.90
N LEU A 506 -0.48 7.64 -24.10
CA LEU A 506 0.27 6.95 -25.14
C LEU A 506 0.73 5.56 -24.67
N THR A 507 0.44 4.56 -25.48
CA THR A 507 0.92 3.18 -25.30
C THR A 507 2.10 2.88 -26.23
N PHE A 508 2.67 1.67 -26.13
CA PHE A 508 3.67 1.20 -27.09
C PHE A 508 3.15 1.14 -28.55
N GLU A 509 1.83 1.21 -28.76
CA GLU A 509 1.22 1.18 -30.10
C GLU A 509 1.26 2.56 -30.83
N ASN A 510 1.56 3.64 -30.11
CA ASN A 510 1.39 5.03 -30.59
C ASN A 510 2.65 5.66 -31.22
N GLN A 511 3.64 4.88 -31.66
CA GLN A 511 5.00 5.40 -32.00
C GLN A 511 5.04 6.55 -33.04
N ASN A 512 4.15 6.56 -34.03
CA ASN A 512 4.10 7.68 -34.99
C ASN A 512 3.68 9.01 -34.34
N GLN A 513 2.88 8.97 -33.28
CA GLN A 513 2.53 10.14 -32.48
C GLN A 513 3.69 10.51 -31.56
N ILE A 514 4.29 9.54 -30.87
CA ILE A 514 5.46 9.73 -29.98
C ILE A 514 6.60 10.46 -30.72
N LYS A 515 6.95 10.01 -31.93
CA LYS A 515 7.97 10.65 -32.78
C LYS A 515 7.59 12.08 -33.22
N ASN A 516 6.31 12.34 -33.48
CA ASN A 516 5.81 13.67 -33.82
C ASN A 516 5.92 14.63 -32.61
N TYR A 517 5.64 14.16 -31.39
CA TYR A 517 5.84 14.94 -30.17
C TYR A 517 7.33 15.27 -29.94
N ILE A 518 8.26 14.32 -30.13
CA ILE A 518 9.70 14.57 -30.01
C ILE A 518 10.17 15.67 -30.99
N ASP A 519 9.76 15.60 -32.27
CA ASP A 519 10.11 16.59 -33.29
C ASP A 519 9.54 17.99 -32.98
N GLN A 520 8.28 18.06 -32.56
CA GLN A 520 7.65 19.33 -32.16
C GLN A 520 8.31 19.94 -30.92
N LEU A 521 8.58 19.13 -29.88
CA LEU A 521 9.19 19.59 -28.64
C LEU A 521 10.65 20.05 -28.87
N THR A 522 11.40 19.36 -29.72
CA THR A 522 12.76 19.76 -30.15
C THR A 522 12.74 21.12 -30.88
N LYS A 523 11.81 21.31 -31.83
CA LYS A 523 11.64 22.60 -32.54
C LYS A 523 11.18 23.71 -31.59
N ALA A 524 10.38 23.37 -30.57
CA ALA A 524 9.95 24.30 -29.55
C ALA A 524 11.13 24.74 -28.65
N MET A 525 12.01 23.82 -28.26
CA MET A 525 13.26 24.11 -27.54
C MET A 525 14.15 25.08 -28.34
N GLU A 526 14.41 24.81 -29.62
CA GLU A 526 15.20 25.73 -30.47
C GLU A 526 14.58 27.14 -30.54
N ARG A 527 13.26 27.23 -30.69
CA ARG A 527 12.54 28.53 -30.73
C ARG A 527 12.59 29.25 -29.39
N PHE A 528 12.52 28.52 -28.29
CA PHE A 528 12.67 29.07 -26.94
C PHE A 528 14.09 29.60 -26.70
N GLU A 529 15.14 28.86 -27.10
CA GLU A 529 16.53 29.34 -27.03
C GLU A 529 16.81 30.58 -27.88
N ARG A 530 16.15 30.70 -29.05
CA ARG A 530 16.22 31.90 -29.92
C ARG A 530 15.35 33.08 -29.46
N SER A 531 14.46 32.89 -28.48
CA SER A 531 13.58 33.95 -27.98
C SER A 531 14.37 35.00 -27.16
N PRO A 532 13.86 36.23 -26.98
CA PRO A 532 14.52 37.25 -26.17
C PRO A 532 14.75 36.81 -24.71
N ASN A 533 15.84 37.30 -24.12
CA ASN A 533 16.10 37.15 -22.69
C ASN A 533 15.32 38.21 -21.89
N LYS A 534 15.13 37.99 -20.58
CA LYS A 534 14.70 39.05 -19.65
C LYS A 534 15.79 40.12 -19.53
N THR A 535 15.39 41.35 -19.19
CA THR A 535 16.28 42.51 -19.00
C THR A 535 16.67 42.67 -17.53
N ASP A 536 17.95 42.91 -17.20
CA ASP A 536 18.33 43.18 -15.79
C ASP A 536 17.73 44.53 -15.36
N ILE A 537 17.03 44.57 -14.23
CA ILE A 537 16.38 45.79 -13.73
C ILE A 537 17.37 46.96 -13.57
N LYS A 538 18.66 46.68 -13.35
CA LYS A 538 19.75 47.66 -13.26
C LYS A 538 20.05 48.40 -14.57
N THR A 539 19.61 47.89 -15.73
CA THR A 539 19.82 48.61 -17.01
C THR A 539 18.74 49.66 -17.28
N VAL A 540 17.61 49.60 -16.58
CA VAL A 540 16.52 50.61 -16.65
C VAL A 540 16.46 51.50 -15.41
N ILE A 541 16.80 50.99 -14.22
CA ILE A 541 16.97 51.77 -12.99
C ILE A 541 18.45 52.08 -12.79
N LYS A 542 18.87 53.29 -13.22
CA LYS A 542 20.26 53.76 -13.20
C LYS A 542 20.53 54.69 -12.02
N ASN A 543 19.57 55.58 -11.73
CA ASN A 543 19.64 56.55 -10.63
C ASN A 543 19.18 55.88 -9.33
N LYS A 544 20.15 55.60 -8.45
CA LYS A 544 19.96 54.91 -7.15
C LYS A 544 19.67 55.83 -5.97
N ASN A 545 19.58 57.14 -6.19
CA ASN A 545 19.09 58.09 -5.19
C ASN A 545 17.82 58.74 -5.73
N LEU A 546 16.73 58.67 -4.96
CA LEU A 546 15.45 59.28 -5.31
C LEU A 546 15.30 60.72 -4.77
N ASP A 547 16.32 61.22 -4.10
CA ASP A 547 16.33 62.43 -3.28
C ASP A 547 15.33 62.31 -2.12
N ARG A 548 14.36 63.22 -2.03
CA ARG A 548 13.44 63.34 -0.89
C ARG A 548 12.02 62.94 -1.30
N ILE A 549 11.41 62.04 -0.52
CA ILE A 549 10.05 61.52 -0.78
C ILE A 549 9.11 61.83 0.40
N PRO A 550 7.81 62.07 0.16
CA PRO A 550 6.89 62.51 1.20
C PRO A 550 6.56 61.45 2.25
N ASN A 551 6.52 60.18 1.83
CA ASN A 551 6.05 59.02 2.59
C ASN A 551 6.90 57.79 2.24
N ASN A 552 6.91 56.80 3.13
CA ASN A 552 7.49 55.46 2.88
C ASN A 552 6.46 54.46 2.29
N ASP A 553 5.55 54.94 1.43
CA ASP A 553 4.52 54.11 0.78
C ASP A 553 4.92 53.72 -0.66
N GLU A 554 4.44 52.57 -1.12
CA GLU A 554 4.82 52.02 -2.44
C GLU A 554 4.50 52.98 -3.60
N GLU A 555 3.39 53.71 -3.54
CA GLU A 555 2.98 54.62 -4.61
C GLU A 555 3.91 55.85 -4.69
N SER A 556 4.26 56.42 -3.53
CA SER A 556 5.23 57.51 -3.39
C SER A 556 6.63 57.09 -3.87
N ILE A 557 7.09 55.91 -3.46
CA ILE A 557 8.39 55.35 -3.86
C ILE A 557 8.39 55.07 -5.37
N ARG A 558 7.35 54.42 -5.91
CA ARG A 558 7.22 54.10 -7.34
C ARG A 558 7.15 55.35 -8.22
N LYS A 559 6.44 56.40 -7.80
CA LYS A 559 6.44 57.72 -8.45
C LYS A 559 7.85 58.33 -8.46
N ALA A 560 8.58 58.26 -7.35
CA ALA A 560 9.93 58.80 -7.26
C ALA A 560 10.94 58.01 -8.13
N ILE A 561 10.86 56.67 -8.15
CA ILE A 561 11.64 55.81 -9.06
C ILE A 561 11.43 56.22 -10.51
N LEU A 562 10.18 56.37 -10.96
CA LEU A 562 9.85 56.73 -12.34
C LEU A 562 10.22 58.19 -12.69
N LYS A 563 10.10 59.14 -11.74
CA LYS A 563 10.58 60.53 -11.88
C LYS A 563 12.10 60.56 -12.12
N LYS A 564 12.86 59.67 -11.48
CA LYS A 564 14.33 59.59 -11.57
C LYS A 564 14.84 58.65 -12.66
N ASN A 565 14.02 57.71 -13.12
CA ASN A 565 14.37 56.70 -14.12
C ASN A 565 13.23 56.59 -15.17
N PRO A 566 13.08 57.55 -16.10
CA PRO A 566 12.02 57.52 -17.11
C PRO A 566 12.05 56.26 -18.00
N ASP A 567 13.24 55.72 -18.25
CA ASP A 567 13.47 54.45 -18.98
C ASP A 567 12.75 53.24 -18.33
N ALA A 568 12.43 53.31 -17.03
CA ALA A 568 11.75 52.25 -16.29
C ALA A 568 10.21 52.34 -16.36
N LYS A 569 9.64 53.27 -17.12
CA LYS A 569 8.17 53.47 -17.22
C LYS A 569 7.40 52.20 -17.63
N ASP A 570 7.93 51.46 -18.60
CA ASP A 570 7.31 50.23 -19.10
C ASP A 570 7.88 48.97 -18.41
N ALA A 571 8.80 49.14 -17.45
CA ALA A 571 9.33 48.04 -16.66
C ALA A 571 8.30 47.55 -15.63
N LYS A 572 8.36 46.25 -15.34
CA LYS A 572 7.63 45.62 -14.24
C LYS A 572 8.63 45.28 -13.16
N PHE A 573 8.32 45.72 -11.94
CA PHE A 573 9.16 45.54 -10.78
C PHE A 573 8.33 45.70 -9.51
N ASP A 574 8.73 44.98 -8.48
CA ASP A 574 8.15 45.01 -7.15
C ASP A 574 9.10 45.79 -6.23
N ILE A 575 8.59 46.36 -5.14
CA ILE A 575 9.34 47.26 -4.24
C ILE A 575 9.24 46.71 -2.82
N GLU A 576 10.37 46.40 -2.21
CA GLU A 576 10.45 45.98 -0.81
C GLU A 576 11.11 47.08 0.03
N VAL A 577 10.40 47.56 1.05
CA VAL A 577 10.90 48.58 1.98
C VAL A 577 11.77 47.92 3.03
N LEU A 578 13.09 47.94 2.81
CA LEU A 578 14.07 47.34 3.73
C LEU A 578 14.16 48.11 5.06
N ASN A 579 14.07 49.44 5.00
CA ASN A 579 14.06 50.35 6.14
C ASN A 579 13.56 51.75 5.70
N ASN A 580 13.71 52.77 6.57
CA ASN A 580 13.28 54.15 6.30
C ASN A 580 14.18 54.99 5.36
N ASN A 581 15.20 54.40 4.72
CA ASN A 581 16.03 55.12 3.73
C ASN A 581 16.52 54.27 2.54
N ASN A 582 16.16 52.98 2.46
CA ASN A 582 16.47 52.08 1.37
C ASN A 582 15.26 51.22 1.00
N VAL A 583 15.11 50.97 -0.30
CA VAL A 583 14.24 49.93 -0.86
C VAL A 583 15.06 48.99 -1.73
N GLU A 584 14.73 47.70 -1.72
CA GLU A 584 15.13 46.79 -2.80
C GLU A 584 14.04 46.82 -3.88
N ILE A 585 14.48 46.88 -5.14
CA ILE A 585 13.58 46.83 -6.30
C ILE A 585 13.88 45.55 -7.07
N THR A 586 12.90 44.67 -7.18
CA THR A 586 13.03 43.36 -7.82
C THR A 586 12.36 43.38 -9.17
N GLY A 587 13.10 43.09 -10.25
CA GLY A 587 12.55 43.04 -11.60
C GLY A 587 11.59 41.86 -11.78
N THR A 588 10.41 42.11 -12.34
CA THR A 588 9.35 41.11 -12.56
C THR A 588 8.90 41.03 -14.03
N TRP A 589 8.11 40.00 -14.36
CA TRP A 589 7.68 39.67 -15.73
C TRP A 589 8.86 39.52 -16.70
N ASN A 590 9.10 40.50 -17.57
CA ASN A 590 10.21 40.52 -18.55
C ASN A 590 11.51 41.14 -17.99
N HIS A 591 11.55 41.51 -16.71
CA HIS A 591 12.74 41.96 -16.00
C HIS A 591 13.21 40.94 -14.97
N PHE A 592 14.47 41.02 -14.54
CA PHE A 592 15.06 40.14 -13.52
C PHE A 592 16.13 40.85 -12.69
N GLY A 593 16.52 40.21 -11.58
CA GLY A 593 17.53 40.72 -10.65
C GLY A 593 16.98 41.79 -9.71
N THR A 594 17.80 42.18 -8.73
CA THR A 594 17.43 43.19 -7.72
C THR A 594 18.37 44.40 -7.75
N ILE A 595 17.88 45.56 -7.32
CA ILE A 595 18.66 46.78 -7.17
C ILE A 595 18.22 47.57 -5.94
N ASN A 596 19.17 47.84 -5.04
CA ASN A 596 18.93 48.71 -3.90
C ASN A 596 19.01 50.18 -4.32
N VAL A 597 18.02 50.95 -3.84
CA VAL A 597 17.81 52.37 -4.15
C VAL A 597 17.53 53.11 -2.84
N GLN A 598 18.13 54.28 -2.69
CA GLN A 598 18.11 55.09 -1.47
C GLN A 598 17.25 56.34 -1.63
N TYR A 599 16.74 56.85 -0.51
CA TYR A 599 15.97 58.09 -0.43
C TYR A 599 16.03 58.66 0.99
N THR A 600 15.58 59.90 1.16
CA THR A 600 15.37 60.53 2.47
C THR A 600 13.88 60.80 2.66
N LEU A 601 13.30 60.36 3.77
CA LEU A 601 11.93 60.74 4.12
C LEU A 601 11.85 62.21 4.51
N ILE A 602 10.77 62.85 4.09
CA ILE A 602 10.34 64.14 4.63
C ILE A 602 9.61 63.86 5.96
N GLN A 603 10.04 64.52 7.05
CA GLN A 603 9.42 64.36 8.37
C GLN A 603 8.10 65.13 8.43
N GLN A 604 7.19 64.71 9.31
CA GLN A 604 5.92 65.40 9.53
C GLN A 604 6.06 66.36 10.71
N ILE A 605 5.61 67.61 10.58
CA ILE A 605 5.75 68.62 11.65
C ILE A 605 5.09 68.23 12.99
N THR A 606 4.18 67.25 12.97
CA THR A 606 3.64 66.59 14.17
C THR A 606 4.72 66.00 15.08
N GLU A 607 5.85 65.54 14.53
CA GLU A 607 7.01 65.05 15.30
C GLU A 607 7.63 66.13 16.21
N LEU A 608 7.37 67.41 15.93
CA LEU A 608 7.82 68.55 16.73
C LEU A 608 6.76 69.07 17.70
N GLU A 609 5.54 68.52 17.75
CA GLU A 609 4.40 69.06 18.52
C GLU A 609 4.78 69.44 19.96
N TYR A 610 5.48 68.54 20.67
CA TYR A 610 5.92 68.78 22.03
C TYR A 610 6.89 69.96 22.15
N LYS A 611 7.93 70.02 21.30
CA LYS A 611 8.94 71.08 21.32
C LYS A 611 8.35 72.44 20.92
N LEU A 612 7.39 72.45 20.00
CA LEU A 612 6.60 73.62 19.61
C LEU A 612 5.71 74.10 20.76
N LYS A 613 5.07 73.17 21.51
CA LYS A 613 4.35 73.48 22.75
C LYS A 613 5.28 74.05 23.82
N GLU A 614 6.49 73.52 24.02
CA GLU A 614 7.47 74.07 24.98
C GLU A 614 7.83 75.53 24.66
N ILE A 615 8.15 75.84 23.40
CA ILE A 615 8.46 77.22 22.99
C ILE A 615 7.25 78.13 23.24
N LEU A 616 6.06 77.77 22.76
CA LEU A 616 4.84 78.55 23.03
C LEU A 616 4.64 78.80 24.53
N ASN A 617 4.81 77.76 25.34
CA ASN A 617 4.56 77.77 26.78
C ASN A 617 5.63 78.49 27.61
N SER A 618 6.78 78.85 27.03
CA SER A 618 7.82 79.63 27.71
C SER A 618 7.38 81.06 28.05
N LYS A 619 6.54 81.69 27.21
CA LYS A 619 5.99 83.03 27.43
C LYS A 619 4.67 82.96 28.22
N MET A 620 4.72 82.67 29.51
CA MET A 620 3.52 82.33 30.32
C MET A 620 2.44 83.45 30.43
N THR A 621 2.85 84.72 30.51
CA THR A 621 1.99 85.84 30.94
C THR A 621 1.50 86.75 29.81
N GLU A 622 1.94 86.49 28.57
CA GLU A 622 1.68 87.33 27.39
C GLU A 622 1.41 86.47 26.17
N PHE A 623 0.70 87.02 25.18
CA PHE A 623 0.65 86.39 23.86
C PHE A 623 1.94 86.67 23.07
N TRP A 624 2.22 85.77 22.14
CA TRP A 624 3.22 85.98 21.09
C TRP A 624 2.68 86.91 20.00
N THR A 625 3.58 87.61 19.29
CA THR A 625 3.32 88.10 17.93
C THR A 625 3.90 87.12 16.91
N ASP A 626 3.45 87.17 15.66
CA ASP A 626 3.94 86.30 14.59
C ASP A 626 5.46 86.41 14.43
N ASP A 627 6.02 87.64 14.40
CA ASP A 627 7.47 87.87 14.35
C ASP A 627 8.22 87.32 15.56
N GLN A 628 7.67 87.47 16.77
CA GLN A 628 8.30 86.97 18.00
C GLN A 628 8.37 85.44 17.99
N LEU A 629 7.29 84.78 17.57
CA LEU A 629 7.22 83.32 17.55
C LEU A 629 8.03 82.73 16.38
N GLN A 630 7.97 83.33 15.19
CA GLN A 630 8.77 82.91 14.04
C GLN A 630 10.25 82.94 14.40
N LYS A 631 10.72 84.05 14.99
CA LYS A 631 12.10 84.15 15.47
C LYS A 631 12.43 83.07 16.51
N ALA A 632 11.53 82.78 17.46
CA ALA A 632 11.78 81.75 18.46
C ALA A 632 11.87 80.34 17.85
N ILE A 633 11.15 80.05 16.75
CA ILE A 633 11.29 78.80 16.00
C ILE A 633 12.62 78.75 15.22
N ASP A 634 13.01 79.83 14.53
CA ASP A 634 14.29 79.92 13.82
C ASP A 634 15.49 79.82 14.78
N ASP A 635 15.46 80.53 15.92
CA ASP A 635 16.50 80.48 16.96
C ASP A 635 16.63 79.10 17.62
N ALA A 636 15.53 78.33 17.68
CA ALA A 636 15.49 76.96 18.20
C ALA A 636 16.02 75.89 17.23
N LYS A 637 16.20 76.23 15.94
CA LYS A 637 16.87 75.40 14.92
C LYS A 637 16.30 73.98 14.79
N PHE A 638 14.98 73.84 14.85
CA PHE A 638 14.33 72.56 14.52
C PHE A 638 14.53 72.19 13.05
N ASP A 639 14.62 73.20 12.17
CA ASP A 639 14.88 73.09 10.75
C ASP A 639 15.89 74.17 10.32
N ILE A 640 16.27 74.21 9.05
CA ILE A 640 16.91 75.40 8.48
C ILE A 640 15.92 76.58 8.46
N LYS A 641 16.45 77.81 8.54
CA LYS A 641 15.66 79.04 8.69
C LYS A 641 14.53 79.13 7.65
N ASP A 642 13.36 79.65 8.08
CA ASP A 642 12.12 79.77 7.27
C ASP A 642 11.47 78.43 6.86
N GLY A 643 12.07 77.28 7.21
CA GLY A 643 11.55 75.93 6.91
C GLY A 643 10.31 75.52 7.71
N ILE A 644 10.10 76.15 8.86
CA ILE A 644 8.84 76.12 9.60
C ILE A 644 8.30 77.54 9.67
N LYS A 645 7.12 77.76 9.11
CA LYS A 645 6.41 79.04 9.19
C LYS A 645 5.33 78.99 10.26
N VAL A 646 5.21 80.06 11.04
CA VAL A 646 4.12 80.24 12.00
C VAL A 646 3.04 81.16 11.43
N GLN A 647 1.80 80.89 11.79
CA GLN A 647 0.64 81.71 11.44
C GLN A 647 -0.31 81.79 12.63
N LYS A 648 -0.63 83.00 13.09
CA LYS A 648 -1.68 83.22 14.07
C LYS A 648 -3.05 82.83 13.50
N VAL A 649 -3.74 81.90 14.15
CA VAL A 649 -5.13 81.54 13.77
C VAL A 649 -6.07 82.50 14.52
N ASN A 650 -6.59 83.49 13.81
CA ASN A 650 -7.44 84.54 14.37
C ASN A 650 -8.92 84.12 14.42
N GLU A 651 -9.27 83.34 15.44
CA GLU A 651 -10.65 83.20 15.94
C GLU A 651 -10.62 82.90 17.44
N TRP A 652 -11.76 83.04 18.13
CA TRP A 652 -11.95 82.71 19.56
C TRP A 652 -11.13 83.49 20.62
N ASP A 653 -10.85 84.79 20.46
CA ASP A 653 -10.28 85.61 21.54
C ASP A 653 -11.29 85.83 22.68
N THR A 654 -11.42 84.81 23.54
CA THR A 654 -12.16 84.82 24.79
C THR A 654 -11.39 83.99 25.82
N HIS A 655 -11.28 84.47 27.05
CA HIS A 655 -10.69 83.75 28.19
C HIS A 655 -9.17 83.46 28.13
N GLY A 656 -8.40 84.19 27.32
CA GLY A 656 -6.93 84.20 27.42
C GLY A 656 -6.22 83.03 26.72
N LEU A 657 -6.73 82.59 25.58
CA LEU A 657 -6.19 81.48 24.80
C LEU A 657 -5.93 81.93 23.35
N GLN A 658 -4.83 81.46 22.75
CA GLN A 658 -4.48 81.76 21.35
C GLN A 658 -4.12 80.47 20.61
N LYS A 659 -4.70 80.26 19.43
CA LYS A 659 -4.31 79.15 18.54
C LYS A 659 -3.23 79.60 17.53
N TRP A 660 -2.24 78.75 17.32
CA TRP A 660 -1.13 78.94 16.39
C TRP A 660 -1.05 77.78 15.42
N LYS A 661 -0.82 78.07 14.14
CA LYS A 661 -0.56 77.07 13.10
C LYS A 661 0.91 77.10 12.73
N PHE A 662 1.55 75.94 12.77
CA PHE A 662 2.93 75.73 12.34
C PHE A 662 2.89 74.94 11.04
N ILE A 663 3.62 75.39 10.02
CA ILE A 663 3.57 74.85 8.67
C ILE A 663 5.00 74.51 8.23
N GLY A 664 5.29 73.21 8.11
CA GLY A 664 6.53 72.72 7.52
C GLY A 664 6.55 72.98 6.01
N GLN A 665 7.68 73.44 5.48
CA GLN A 665 7.84 73.85 4.07
C GLN A 665 8.49 72.77 3.19
N ALA A 666 8.74 71.56 3.71
CA ALA A 666 9.46 70.51 3.00
C ALA A 666 8.75 70.00 1.74
N GLN A 667 9.52 69.86 0.67
CA GLN A 667 9.11 69.33 -0.63
C GLN A 667 10.23 68.42 -1.19
N SER A 668 9.95 67.70 -2.28
CA SER A 668 10.88 66.71 -2.87
C SER A 668 12.19 67.31 -3.42
N ASP A 669 12.23 68.63 -3.54
CA ASP A 669 13.16 69.45 -4.30
C ASP A 669 13.73 70.63 -3.47
N ASN A 670 13.47 70.65 -2.16
CA ASN A 670 14.07 71.61 -1.22
C ASN A 670 14.70 70.90 0.00
N GLU A 671 15.41 71.65 0.85
CA GLU A 671 16.20 71.10 1.97
C GLU A 671 15.49 71.14 3.34
N PHE A 672 14.31 71.78 3.46
CA PHE A 672 13.56 71.87 4.71
C PHE A 672 13.15 70.48 5.21
N ASN A 673 13.34 70.17 6.49
CA ASN A 673 13.16 68.83 7.05
C ASN A 673 11.68 68.42 7.18
N TYR A 674 10.79 69.36 7.57
CA TYR A 674 9.41 69.04 7.95
C TYR A 674 8.36 69.52 6.95
N ALA A 675 7.34 68.70 6.69
CA ALA A 675 6.14 69.02 5.90
C ALA A 675 4.87 69.07 6.76
N SER A 676 3.74 69.31 6.09
CA SER A 676 2.39 69.39 6.66
C SER A 676 2.22 70.58 7.63
N SER A 677 1.10 70.62 8.34
CA SER A 677 0.83 71.66 9.35
C SER A 677 0.19 71.09 10.60
N ILE A 678 0.58 71.61 11.76
CA ILE A 678 -0.04 71.32 13.05
C ILE A 678 -0.57 72.61 13.68
N GLU A 679 -1.70 72.52 14.40
CA GLU A 679 -2.29 73.64 15.11
C GLU A 679 -2.27 73.39 16.62
N ILE A 680 -1.71 74.33 17.38
CA ILE A 680 -1.44 74.20 18.81
C ILE A 680 -2.07 75.37 19.56
N TYR A 681 -2.71 75.07 20.70
CA TYR A 681 -3.27 76.07 21.59
C TYR A 681 -2.25 76.52 22.65
N PHE A 682 -2.12 77.83 22.82
CA PHE A 682 -1.39 78.47 23.91
C PHE A 682 -2.38 79.04 24.93
N VAL A 683 -2.16 78.75 26.22
CA VAL A 683 -3.01 79.21 27.33
C VAL A 683 -2.24 80.20 28.19
N LYS A 684 -2.69 81.46 28.19
CA LYS A 684 -2.12 82.55 28.99
C LYS A 684 -2.43 82.35 30.46
N ASN A 685 -1.47 82.67 31.33
CA ASN A 685 -1.61 82.60 32.80
C ASN A 685 -2.02 81.20 33.33
N ARG A 686 -1.70 80.11 32.62
CA ARG A 686 -2.17 78.74 32.93
C ARG A 686 -1.89 78.29 34.38
N ASP A 687 -0.77 78.69 34.95
CA ASP A 687 -0.35 78.42 36.34
C ASP A 687 -1.31 79.01 37.40
N THR A 688 -2.05 80.07 37.06
CA THR A 688 -3.01 80.75 37.95
C THR A 688 -4.47 80.63 37.51
N ASN A 689 -4.72 80.08 36.31
CA ASN A 689 -6.06 79.92 35.75
C ASN A 689 -6.72 78.63 36.27
N SER A 690 -7.52 78.72 37.33
CA SER A 690 -8.22 77.57 37.93
C SER A 690 -9.38 77.01 37.10
N LYS A 691 -9.67 77.57 35.91
CA LYS A 691 -10.81 77.15 35.07
C LYS A 691 -10.40 76.02 34.12
N THR A 692 -11.21 74.98 34.06
CA THR A 692 -11.08 73.93 33.02
C THR A 692 -11.38 74.57 31.67
N ILE A 693 -10.46 74.42 30.71
CA ILE A 693 -10.67 74.85 29.33
C ILE A 693 -10.76 73.61 28.45
N TYR A 694 -11.78 73.54 27.61
CA TYR A 694 -12.02 72.42 26.71
C TYR A 694 -12.54 72.86 25.35
N PHE A 695 -12.38 71.99 24.36
CA PHE A 695 -12.95 72.15 23.03
C PHE A 695 -14.20 71.26 22.89
N ASP A 696 -15.32 71.87 22.54
CA ASP A 696 -16.56 71.17 22.23
C ASP A 696 -16.67 70.94 20.73
N HIS A 697 -16.45 69.70 20.29
CA HIS A 697 -16.50 69.32 18.88
C HIS A 697 -17.93 69.33 18.30
N ILE A 698 -18.98 69.27 19.14
CA ILE A 698 -20.37 69.31 18.68
C ILE A 698 -20.76 70.74 18.29
N TYR A 699 -20.33 71.73 19.08
CA TYR A 699 -20.59 73.15 18.83
C TYR A 699 -19.43 73.89 18.16
N ASN A 700 -18.34 73.19 17.80
CA ASN A 700 -17.10 73.74 17.23
C ASN A 700 -16.56 74.95 18.04
N LYS A 701 -16.59 74.84 19.37
CA LYS A 701 -16.44 75.99 20.27
C LYS A 701 -15.68 75.66 21.54
N MET A 702 -14.81 76.58 21.99
CA MET A 702 -14.12 76.49 23.27
C MET A 702 -14.95 77.07 24.42
N TYR A 703 -14.77 76.49 25.61
CA TYR A 703 -15.40 76.90 26.86
C TYR A 703 -14.35 76.97 27.98
N SER A 704 -14.56 77.86 28.95
CA SER A 704 -13.74 78.00 30.16
C SER A 704 -14.66 78.02 31.38
N VAL A 705 -14.55 77.05 32.29
CA VAL A 705 -15.51 76.83 33.38
C VAL A 705 -14.83 76.47 34.71
N GLU A 706 -15.42 76.90 35.82
CA GLU A 706 -14.94 76.64 37.19
C GLU A 706 -15.46 75.28 37.73
N ARG A 707 -15.39 74.24 36.89
CA ARG A 707 -15.84 72.87 37.19
C ARG A 707 -15.29 71.85 36.18
N SER A 708 -15.62 70.57 36.33
CA SER A 708 -15.45 69.55 35.29
C SER A 708 -16.14 69.93 33.98
N ALA A 709 -15.57 69.49 32.86
CA ALA A 709 -16.20 69.59 31.55
C ALA A 709 -17.48 68.70 31.47
N PRO A 710 -18.46 69.03 30.61
CA PRO A 710 -19.59 68.16 30.33
C PRO A 710 -19.17 66.76 29.87
N ARG A 711 -20.04 65.77 30.10
CA ARG A 711 -19.75 64.35 29.83
C ARG A 711 -19.31 64.08 28.38
N HIS A 712 -19.87 64.80 27.40
CA HIS A 712 -19.64 64.56 25.96
C HIS A 712 -18.32 65.12 25.39
N ILE A 713 -17.42 65.61 26.24
CA ILE A 713 -16.19 66.32 25.82
C ILE A 713 -15.01 65.35 25.67
N GLU A 714 -14.31 65.46 24.53
CA GLU A 714 -13.20 64.57 24.18
C GLU A 714 -11.81 65.22 24.25
N GLU A 715 -11.72 66.56 24.27
CA GLU A 715 -10.46 67.33 24.24
C GLU A 715 -10.43 68.43 25.33
N ILE A 716 -9.61 68.22 26.35
CA ILE A 716 -9.30 69.21 27.40
C ILE A 716 -8.00 69.92 27.02
N LEU A 717 -8.01 71.26 27.09
CA LEU A 717 -6.89 72.14 26.74
C LEU A 717 -6.17 72.71 27.96
N HIS A 718 -6.85 72.77 29.11
CA HIS A 718 -6.26 73.16 30.39
C HIS A 718 -7.07 72.55 31.54
N ILE A 719 -6.40 71.98 32.56
CA ILE A 719 -7.04 71.35 33.71
C ILE A 719 -7.28 72.40 34.78
N GLY A 720 -8.56 72.62 35.12
CA GLY A 720 -8.95 73.48 36.23
C GLY A 720 -8.85 72.77 37.58
N TRP A 721 -8.89 73.55 38.66
CA TRP A 721 -8.82 73.05 40.02
C TRP A 721 -9.65 73.89 41.00
N ASP A 722 -10.03 73.27 42.12
CA ASP A 722 -10.80 73.92 43.18
C ASP A 722 -9.90 74.72 44.15
N LYS A 723 -10.52 75.43 45.11
CA LYS A 723 -9.82 76.22 46.13
C LYS A 723 -8.86 75.42 47.05
N ASN A 724 -8.93 74.09 47.04
CA ASN A 724 -8.12 73.18 47.85
C ASN A 724 -6.99 72.52 47.03
N GLY A 725 -6.87 72.84 45.73
CA GLY A 725 -5.90 72.24 44.80
C GLY A 725 -6.34 70.90 44.20
N GLN A 726 -7.62 70.54 44.30
CA GLN A 726 -8.18 69.35 43.66
C GLN A 726 -8.45 69.61 42.19
N ALA A 727 -7.87 68.80 41.30
CA ALA A 727 -8.19 68.83 39.87
C ALA A 727 -9.67 68.52 39.59
N HIS A 728 -10.26 69.22 38.63
CA HIS A 728 -11.61 68.91 38.17
C HIS A 728 -11.62 67.60 37.36
N VAL A 729 -12.45 66.64 37.79
CA VAL A 729 -12.60 65.30 37.19
C VAL A 729 -12.90 65.37 35.69
N MET A 730 -12.29 64.47 34.92
CA MET A 730 -12.42 64.39 33.46
C MET A 730 -13.77 63.79 33.01
N PRO A 731 -14.21 64.08 31.77
CA PRO A 731 -15.24 63.31 31.09
C PRO A 731 -14.85 61.83 30.93
N ASP A 732 -15.82 60.93 30.95
CA ASP A 732 -15.58 59.48 30.98
C ASP A 732 -15.23 58.85 29.62
N HIS A 733 -15.09 59.64 28.55
CA HIS A 733 -14.54 59.21 27.27
C HIS A 733 -13.55 60.24 26.70
N ILE A 734 -12.81 60.88 27.61
CA ILE A 734 -11.73 61.81 27.28
C ILE A 734 -10.66 61.15 26.40
N LYS A 735 -10.27 61.81 25.31
CA LYS A 735 -9.26 61.32 24.34
C LYS A 735 -7.98 62.13 24.34
N LYS A 736 -8.05 63.42 24.72
CA LYS A 736 -6.91 64.33 24.79
C LYS A 736 -6.94 65.18 26.06
N VAL A 737 -5.79 65.34 26.68
CA VAL A 737 -5.53 66.20 27.84
C VAL A 737 -4.30 67.08 27.55
N PRO A 738 -4.09 68.20 28.26
CA PRO A 738 -2.86 68.97 28.08
C PRO A 738 -1.64 68.20 28.58
N ILE A 739 -0.49 68.42 27.95
CA ILE A 739 0.81 67.91 28.40
C ILE A 739 1.31 68.58 29.70
N TYR A 740 0.65 69.67 30.13
CA TYR A 740 1.02 70.50 31.27
C TYR A 740 -0.08 70.44 32.32
N ILE A 741 0.32 70.26 33.58
CA ILE A 741 -0.54 70.42 34.76
C ILE A 741 0.01 71.54 35.64
N SER A 742 -0.88 72.31 36.27
CA SER A 742 -0.47 73.44 37.11
C SER A 742 0.13 72.95 38.43
N PRO A 743 1.22 73.56 38.95
CA PRO A 743 1.73 73.28 40.30
C PRO A 743 0.77 73.73 41.43
N LYS A 744 -0.41 74.27 41.10
CA LYS A 744 -1.53 74.48 42.03
C LYS A 744 -2.46 73.27 42.14
N ILE A 745 -2.34 72.28 41.27
CA ILE A 745 -2.99 70.98 41.39
C ILE A 745 -2.17 70.15 42.38
N THR A 746 -2.61 70.10 43.63
CA THR A 746 -1.98 69.31 44.70
C THR A 746 -2.68 67.98 44.93
N LYS A 747 -3.80 67.72 44.24
CA LYS A 747 -4.52 66.44 44.28
C LYS A 747 -5.09 66.07 42.91
N LEU A 748 -4.95 64.81 42.55
CA LEU A 748 -5.51 64.20 41.33
C LEU A 748 -6.65 63.23 41.66
N ASP A 749 -7.29 63.39 42.83
CA ASP A 749 -8.26 62.43 43.36
C ASP A 749 -9.40 62.21 42.36
N GLY A 750 -9.63 60.95 41.96
CA GLY A 750 -10.66 60.56 41.00
C GLY A 750 -10.55 61.18 39.60
N LEU A 751 -9.41 61.76 39.18
CA LEU A 751 -9.35 62.57 37.96
C LEU A 751 -9.80 61.85 36.68
N PHE A 752 -9.53 60.55 36.54
CA PHE A 752 -9.98 59.68 35.45
C PHE A 752 -10.89 58.54 35.95
N LYS A 753 -11.60 58.75 37.07
CA LYS A 753 -12.52 57.76 37.66
C LYS A 753 -13.65 57.40 36.67
N HIS A 754 -13.83 56.11 36.44
CA HIS A 754 -14.71 55.50 35.43
C HIS A 754 -14.40 55.86 33.96
N ALA A 755 -13.28 56.52 33.66
CA ALA A 755 -13.01 56.94 32.30
C ALA A 755 -12.64 55.76 31.38
N PHE A 756 -13.18 55.75 30.17
CA PHE A 756 -12.72 54.95 29.03
C PHE A 756 -11.48 55.60 28.40
N ALA A 757 -10.51 56.01 29.23
CA ALA A 757 -9.33 56.79 28.85
C ALA A 757 -8.23 55.91 28.23
N GLY A 758 -8.54 55.27 27.11
CA GLY A 758 -7.58 54.49 26.34
C GLY A 758 -6.46 55.35 25.75
N SER A 759 -5.20 54.98 26.02
CA SER A 759 -4.00 55.58 25.44
C SER A 759 -3.87 57.12 25.53
N VAL A 760 -4.30 57.71 26.65
CA VAL A 760 -4.04 59.14 26.92
C VAL A 760 -2.59 59.30 27.41
N ASP A 761 -1.77 60.08 26.70
CA ASP A 761 -0.37 60.34 27.11
C ASP A 761 -0.31 61.24 28.37
N LEU A 762 0.18 60.66 29.47
CA LEU A 762 0.43 61.34 30.75
C LEU A 762 1.93 61.37 31.12
N SER A 763 2.81 60.89 30.24
CA SER A 763 4.24 60.65 30.51
C SER A 763 5.05 61.91 30.82
N ARG A 764 4.50 63.08 30.48
CA ARG A 764 5.15 64.40 30.57
C ARG A 764 4.59 65.30 31.68
N TRP A 765 3.67 64.78 32.50
CA TRP A 765 3.07 65.53 33.61
C TRP A 765 4.05 65.67 34.78
N ASP A 766 4.37 66.91 35.17
CA ASP A 766 5.09 67.19 36.41
C ASP A 766 4.18 66.99 37.63
N THR A 767 4.15 65.77 38.14
CA THR A 767 3.40 65.38 39.33
C THR A 767 4.08 65.73 40.65
N SER A 768 5.23 66.43 40.64
CA SER A 768 6.02 66.73 41.86
C SER A 768 5.28 67.51 42.95
N HIS A 769 4.23 68.26 42.59
CA HIS A 769 3.41 69.04 43.52
C HIS A 769 2.19 68.26 44.07
N VAL A 770 1.97 67.02 43.61
CA VAL A 770 0.82 66.21 43.97
C VAL A 770 1.03 65.50 45.30
N THR A 771 0.01 65.55 46.15
CA THR A 771 -0.02 65.00 47.51
C THR A 771 -1.01 63.85 47.70
N SER A 772 -1.95 63.69 46.76
CA SER A 772 -2.97 62.64 46.78
C SER A 772 -3.36 62.25 45.35
N MET A 773 -3.52 60.94 45.13
CA MET A 773 -3.89 60.31 43.85
C MET A 773 -4.98 59.23 44.06
N GLN A 774 -5.75 59.32 45.14
CA GLN A 774 -6.78 58.31 45.47
C GLN A 774 -7.83 58.20 44.37
N GLU A 775 -8.26 56.97 44.08
CA GLU A 775 -9.26 56.64 43.05
C GLU A 775 -8.95 57.16 41.63
N MET A 776 -7.72 57.63 41.35
CA MET A 776 -7.42 58.43 40.14
C MET A 776 -7.80 57.72 38.83
N PHE A 777 -7.58 56.41 38.73
CA PHE A 777 -7.97 55.56 37.60
C PHE A 777 -8.99 54.48 38.02
N PHE A 778 -9.78 54.74 39.06
CA PHE A 778 -10.78 53.79 39.59
C PHE A 778 -11.76 53.34 38.51
N MET A 779 -11.85 52.03 38.29
CA MET A 779 -12.67 51.36 37.28
C MET A 779 -12.40 51.85 35.83
N SER A 780 -11.21 52.40 35.57
CA SER A 780 -10.73 52.85 34.27
C SER A 780 -10.18 51.64 33.47
N ALA A 781 -11.07 50.70 33.11
CA ALA A 781 -10.68 49.34 32.71
C ALA A 781 -9.69 49.25 31.53
N ASN A 782 -9.73 50.25 30.63
CA ASN A 782 -8.88 50.32 29.43
C ASN A 782 -7.76 51.36 29.55
N PHE A 783 -7.42 51.81 30.76
CA PHE A 783 -6.34 52.77 30.97
C PHE A 783 -4.96 52.14 30.75
N GLU A 784 -4.20 52.74 29.84
CA GLU A 784 -2.80 52.43 29.58
C GLU A 784 -2.07 53.74 29.22
N SER A 785 -0.95 54.01 29.90
CA SER A 785 -0.08 55.19 29.69
C SER A 785 1.28 54.95 30.34
N ASP A 786 2.33 55.63 29.87
CA ASP A 786 3.64 55.60 30.55
C ASP A 786 3.62 56.53 31.77
N LEU A 787 3.76 55.96 32.97
CA LEU A 787 3.80 56.69 34.25
C LEU A 787 5.19 56.60 34.92
N SER A 788 6.20 56.06 34.22
CA SER A 788 7.52 55.78 34.80
C SER A 788 8.31 57.04 35.21
N ASN A 789 7.98 58.18 34.60
CA ASN A 789 8.59 59.49 34.87
C ASN A 789 7.88 60.31 35.97
N TRP A 790 6.78 59.81 36.55
CA TRP A 790 6.03 60.56 37.57
C TRP A 790 6.78 60.70 38.90
N ASN A 791 6.78 61.92 39.45
CA ASN A 791 7.42 62.23 40.70
C ASN A 791 6.44 62.12 41.87
N THR A 792 6.36 60.92 42.45
CA THR A 792 5.44 60.57 43.54
C THR A 792 5.92 60.94 44.95
N ILE A 793 7.08 61.61 45.11
CA ILE A 793 7.75 61.83 46.41
C ILE A 793 6.90 62.55 47.48
N ASN A 794 5.94 63.38 47.07
CA ASN A 794 5.06 64.13 47.96
C ASN A 794 3.69 63.47 48.18
N VAL A 795 3.41 62.34 47.51
CA VAL A 795 2.12 61.65 47.60
C VAL A 795 2.01 60.92 48.94
N THR A 796 0.90 61.15 49.64
CA THR A 796 0.58 60.54 50.94
C THR A 796 -0.57 59.53 50.88
N ASN A 797 -1.34 59.52 49.80
CA ASN A 797 -2.51 58.67 49.59
C ASN A 797 -2.59 58.16 48.14
N MET A 798 -2.64 56.83 47.98
CA MET A 798 -2.81 56.10 46.71
C MET A 798 -3.96 55.07 46.77
N LYS A 799 -4.88 55.21 47.73
CA LYS A 799 -6.06 54.33 47.91
C LYS A 799 -6.84 54.17 46.60
N GLU A 800 -7.15 52.92 46.24
CA GLU A 800 -7.95 52.54 45.08
C GLU A 800 -7.46 53.10 43.72
N MET A 801 -6.20 53.58 43.63
CA MET A 801 -5.70 54.35 42.49
C MET A 801 -5.84 53.64 41.13
N PHE A 802 -5.60 52.33 41.07
CA PHE A 802 -5.72 51.50 39.87
C PHE A 802 -6.78 50.38 40.02
N TYR A 803 -7.69 50.51 40.99
CA TYR A 803 -8.79 49.56 41.20
C TYR A 803 -9.52 49.29 39.89
N GLY A 804 -9.61 48.04 39.44
CA GLY A 804 -10.33 47.66 38.23
C GLY A 804 -9.78 48.25 36.92
N ALA A 805 -8.58 48.85 36.92
CA ALA A 805 -7.88 49.29 35.70
C ALA A 805 -7.27 48.07 34.97
N GLN A 806 -8.13 47.20 34.44
CA GLN A 806 -7.79 45.82 34.03
C GLN A 806 -6.59 45.70 33.09
N HIS A 807 -6.38 46.67 32.17
CA HIS A 807 -5.28 46.67 31.21
C HIS A 807 -3.99 47.36 31.69
N PHE A 808 -3.99 48.03 32.85
CA PHE A 808 -2.83 48.82 33.29
C PHE A 808 -1.62 47.94 33.63
N ASN A 809 -0.47 48.22 32.99
CA ASN A 809 0.79 47.49 33.22
C ASN A 809 2.06 48.35 33.04
N SER A 810 2.00 49.65 33.37
CA SER A 810 3.12 50.60 33.24
C SER A 810 4.20 50.40 34.32
N ASP A 811 5.48 50.55 33.98
CA ASP A 811 6.58 50.44 34.97
C ASP A 811 6.54 51.60 35.98
N ILE A 812 6.12 51.26 37.20
CA ILE A 812 6.07 52.16 38.37
C ILE A 812 7.04 51.71 39.49
N SER A 813 7.97 50.78 39.20
CA SER A 813 8.96 50.28 40.16
C SER A 813 9.83 51.39 40.77
N LYS A 814 10.02 52.48 40.03
CA LYS A 814 10.87 53.63 40.39
C LYS A 814 10.20 54.67 41.29
N TRP A 815 8.88 54.56 41.52
CA TRP A 815 8.09 55.51 42.32
C TRP A 815 8.60 55.65 43.77
N LYS A 816 8.37 56.82 44.36
CA LYS A 816 8.82 57.18 45.72
C LYS A 816 7.67 57.16 46.69
N THR A 817 7.42 55.98 47.25
CA THR A 817 6.35 55.70 48.21
C THR A 817 6.68 56.09 49.65
N ASP A 818 7.86 56.68 49.89
CA ASP A 818 8.43 57.01 51.20
C ASP A 818 7.53 57.87 52.10
N ASN A 819 6.49 58.52 51.56
CA ASN A 819 5.50 59.33 52.28
C ASN A 819 4.06 58.80 52.22
N VAL A 820 3.81 57.69 51.51
CA VAL A 820 2.47 57.10 51.36
C VAL A 820 2.03 56.45 52.67
N THR A 821 0.78 56.70 53.05
CA THR A 821 0.16 56.20 54.29
C THR A 821 -1.03 55.26 54.04
N ASP A 822 -1.60 55.31 52.83
CA ASP A 822 -2.75 54.50 52.41
C ASP A 822 -2.57 54.01 50.97
N MET A 823 -2.65 52.69 50.79
CA MET A 823 -2.64 51.93 49.53
C MET A 823 -3.81 50.91 49.48
N THR A 824 -4.87 51.12 50.26
CA THR A 824 -6.05 50.25 50.33
C THR A 824 -6.59 49.96 48.93
N GLU A 825 -6.73 48.68 48.57
CA GLU A 825 -7.29 48.23 47.28
C GLU A 825 -6.64 48.82 46.02
N MET A 826 -5.40 49.31 46.10
CA MET A 826 -4.71 50.06 45.03
C MET A 826 -4.67 49.34 43.67
N PHE A 827 -4.43 48.02 43.65
CA PHE A 827 -4.37 47.17 42.44
C PHE A 827 -5.45 46.08 42.41
N LYS A 828 -6.53 46.24 43.18
CA LYS A 828 -7.61 45.25 43.22
C LYS A 828 -8.28 45.14 41.85
N ILE A 829 -8.35 43.95 41.27
CA ILE A 829 -8.89 43.65 39.92
C ILE A 829 -8.03 44.25 38.76
N THR A 830 -6.77 44.64 39.02
CA THR A 830 -5.83 45.11 37.99
C THR A 830 -5.14 43.93 37.29
N MET A 831 -5.88 43.24 36.41
CA MET A 831 -5.53 41.90 35.88
C MET A 831 -4.23 41.82 35.06
N ALA A 832 -3.90 42.87 34.27
CA ALA A 832 -2.72 42.89 33.42
C ALA A 832 -1.42 43.26 34.15
N PHE A 833 -1.51 43.81 35.36
CA PHE A 833 -0.37 44.40 36.06
C PHE A 833 0.63 43.33 36.54
N ARG A 834 1.91 43.43 36.15
CA ARG A 834 2.98 42.45 36.42
C ARG A 834 4.35 43.07 36.74
N GLN A 835 4.38 44.28 37.28
CA GLN A 835 5.62 45.00 37.58
C GLN A 835 6.18 44.65 38.97
N ASP A 836 7.51 44.75 39.14
CA ASP A 836 8.17 44.52 40.42
C ASP A 836 8.05 45.73 41.35
N LEU A 837 7.39 45.54 42.49
CA LEU A 837 7.20 46.55 43.55
C LEU A 837 8.03 46.25 44.81
N SER A 838 8.88 45.23 44.80
CA SER A 838 9.67 44.78 45.96
C SER A 838 10.75 45.78 46.44
N GLY A 839 10.99 46.83 45.65
CA GLY A 839 11.84 47.98 45.95
C GLY A 839 11.10 49.20 46.54
N TRP A 840 9.78 49.18 46.67
CA TRP A 840 9.00 50.28 47.26
C TRP A 840 9.23 50.41 48.77
N ASN A 841 9.43 51.65 49.24
CA ASN A 841 9.53 51.95 50.67
C ASN A 841 8.13 52.15 51.26
N VAL A 842 7.58 51.12 51.90
CA VAL A 842 6.23 51.13 52.50
C VAL A 842 6.24 51.31 54.04
N GLN A 843 7.36 51.76 54.63
CA GLN A 843 7.54 51.89 56.09
C GLN A 843 6.58 52.89 56.77
N LYS A 844 5.83 53.70 56.02
CA LYS A 844 4.78 54.61 56.54
C LYS A 844 3.35 54.20 56.20
N VAL A 845 3.16 53.13 55.42
CA VAL A 845 1.82 52.67 55.02
C VAL A 845 1.14 52.04 56.23
N LYS A 846 -0.08 52.49 56.51
CA LYS A 846 -0.93 52.03 57.63
C LYS A 846 -2.11 51.21 57.14
N HIS A 847 -2.52 51.47 55.90
CA HIS A 847 -3.64 50.81 55.25
C HIS A 847 -3.20 50.28 53.88
N HIS A 848 -3.33 48.98 53.69
CA HIS A 848 -2.99 48.21 52.49
C HIS A 848 -3.89 46.98 52.36
N GLU A 849 -5.07 47.04 52.98
CA GLU A 849 -6.10 46.02 52.97
C GLU A 849 -6.49 45.73 51.50
N ASN A 850 -6.56 44.45 51.15
CA ASN A 850 -6.94 43.97 49.82
C ASN A 850 -6.09 44.52 48.64
N PHE A 851 -4.87 45.03 48.90
CA PHE A 851 -3.97 45.76 47.97
C PHE A 851 -3.95 45.23 46.52
N ALA A 852 -3.86 43.91 46.34
CA ALA A 852 -3.63 43.27 45.04
C ALA A 852 -4.58 42.09 44.73
N ILE A 853 -5.76 42.04 45.35
CA ILE A 853 -6.71 40.91 45.14
C ILE A 853 -7.23 40.90 43.69
N ALA A 854 -7.28 39.73 43.06
CA ALA A 854 -7.63 39.53 41.65
C ALA A 854 -6.77 40.33 40.65
N SER A 855 -5.53 40.64 41.02
CA SER A 855 -4.57 41.36 40.17
C SER A 855 -3.60 40.42 39.46
N GLY A 856 -2.87 40.93 38.47
CA GLY A 856 -1.82 40.15 37.81
C GLY A 856 -0.65 39.74 38.72
N ILE A 857 -0.43 40.43 39.85
CA ILE A 857 0.63 40.12 40.84
C ILE A 857 0.15 39.28 42.03
N GLU A 858 -1.13 38.95 42.16
CA GLU A 858 -1.70 38.29 43.36
C GLU A 858 -0.94 37.01 43.76
N SER A 859 -0.60 36.17 42.77
CA SER A 859 0.09 34.88 42.97
C SER A 859 1.62 34.99 43.16
N PHE A 860 2.19 36.20 43.18
CA PHE A 860 3.63 36.46 43.10
C PHE A 860 4.11 37.34 44.28
N PRO A 861 4.09 36.83 45.53
CA PRO A 861 4.42 37.63 46.72
C PRO A 861 5.85 38.16 46.74
N GLU A 862 6.77 37.59 45.96
CA GLU A 862 8.16 38.03 45.85
C GLU A 862 8.34 39.40 45.18
N ILE A 863 7.37 39.83 44.35
CA ILE A 863 7.33 41.16 43.71
C ILE A 863 6.42 42.16 44.42
N HIS A 864 5.84 41.81 45.58
CA HIS A 864 5.04 42.74 46.39
C HIS A 864 5.92 43.69 47.20
N PRO A 865 5.40 44.87 47.60
CA PRO A 865 6.07 45.71 48.59
C PRO A 865 6.28 44.96 49.92
N LYS A 866 7.41 45.24 50.58
CA LYS A 866 7.77 44.58 51.85
C LYS A 866 7.06 45.24 53.04
N TRP A 867 5.80 44.86 53.23
CA TRP A 867 4.95 45.32 54.32
C TRP A 867 5.61 45.11 55.69
N VAL A 868 5.38 46.06 56.61
CA VAL A 868 5.79 45.96 58.01
C VAL A 868 4.63 45.33 58.79
N MET A 869 4.92 44.35 59.64
CA MET A 869 3.95 43.74 60.58
C MET A 869 3.81 44.57 61.86
#